data_AF-A0A660PUG4-F1
#
_entry.id   AF-A0A660PUG4-F1
#
_cell.length_a   1.000
_cell.length_b   1.000
_cell.length_c   1.000
_cell.angle_alpha   90.00
_cell.angle_beta   90.00
_cell.angle_gamma   90.00
#
_symmetry.space_group_name_H-M   'P 1'
#
loop_
_entity.id
_entity.type
_entity.pdbx_description
1 polymer ?
#
loop_
_entity_poly.entity_id
_entity_poly.type
_entity_poly.pdbx_seq_one_letter_code
_entity_poly.pdbx_strand_id
1 'polypeptide(L)'
;MTYRPSNRFWTVTVLTILIGLVGLRFVHLGADPPANLMPFGQGLLTDPYCYTHFARNAVLFGDWDLFGERYPVFKHSLVSGAAYVIFSIVGVSRWTANLTGLLLNLIGTGLFLLAVYDRKRLATTAFTALLLLCSALFFFYSRYPLLENGMICLIGGCCWLVLKRGHSLWALFLTGGAVALTALTGKLLGGLLLIPILVYLAYTRRNKTALPVVAVMGGAITLAGLYVLFVQHGSAGPLTDYLQEISDTHARSSGLITPLSAVRAVLSYAAIPGFKLFGSSLLVFGLLGWIFWVLTPQREESKSESALTVFSGTWVLVAILAISLQDYRPARWSIFLIPPLAFLGGQMCRRLLDARPQLSNGRHPALWLTVFLAIALLTSVVAVIPVDVLSGEAAARELAPGAVAIAALLTVLLYFGLRKQALTPGPVIRYTSVIVILGVTLTLNAYHVYNGLSKPYYQMTRLNRELAEITDSKAVVTGNFAPALTIDNGLRGVLEFFGPTFDESVFFDRYPVTHLLVNQSAGDVANDICFLGSRAERFGTECGIRGASIQMFRLRGPHYVETHFDFMLDALSRNYFVAAMSYAKRLKSSLPDNITVQVTSLTALFYAGEYDALVSEIDCLANEYPFEYRVQWACAFWSAQHYLATGDQSLYQRAEKFLSYANALHPEWERSIERVLEMCGRK
;
A
#
# COMPACT_ATOMS: atom_id res chain seq x y z
N MET A 1 19.61 -1.74 -45.77
CA MET A 1 20.54 -2.11 -44.68
C MET A 1 20.16 -1.30 -43.45
N THR A 2 19.43 -1.91 -42.51
CA THR A 2 19.11 -1.27 -41.23
C THR A 2 20.33 -1.39 -40.32
N TYR A 3 20.97 -0.25 -40.02
CA TYR A 3 22.06 -0.14 -39.06
C TYR A 3 21.60 -0.76 -37.74
N ARG A 4 22.14 -1.93 -37.38
CA ARG A 4 21.96 -2.50 -36.04
C ARG A 4 23.03 -1.83 -35.18
N PRO A 5 22.71 -0.77 -34.38
CA PRO A 5 23.67 -0.23 -33.43
C PRO A 5 24.26 -1.38 -32.61
N SER A 6 25.55 -1.30 -32.28
CA SER A 6 26.25 -2.39 -31.60
C SER A 6 25.42 -2.83 -30.37
N ASN A 7 24.98 -4.09 -30.40
CA ASN A 7 23.98 -4.61 -29.45
C ASN A 7 24.44 -4.49 -27.98
N ARG A 8 25.76 -4.32 -27.79
CA ARG A 8 26.42 -4.14 -26.48
C ARG A 8 26.09 -2.79 -25.84
N PHE A 9 26.21 -1.67 -26.56
CA PHE A 9 25.96 -0.34 -25.97
C PHE A 9 24.53 -0.23 -25.44
N TRP A 10 23.54 -0.59 -26.25
CA TRP A 10 22.13 -0.59 -25.82
C TRP A 10 21.87 -1.49 -24.62
N THR A 11 22.43 -2.69 -24.61
CA THR A 11 22.28 -3.63 -23.49
C THR A 11 22.86 -3.04 -22.20
N VAL A 12 24.06 -2.45 -22.27
CA VAL A 12 24.72 -1.81 -21.12
C VAL A 12 23.90 -0.62 -20.61
N THR A 13 23.42 0.25 -21.51
CA THR A 13 22.59 1.41 -21.13
C THR A 13 21.30 0.98 -20.43
N VAL A 14 20.58 0.01 -21.01
CA VAL A 14 19.34 -0.50 -20.41
C VAL A 14 19.63 -1.12 -19.04
N LEU A 15 20.65 -1.99 -18.93
CA LEU A 15 21.01 -2.59 -17.64
C LEU A 15 21.39 -1.55 -16.60
N THR A 16 22.14 -0.52 -16.98
CA THR A 16 22.53 0.58 -16.10
C THR A 16 21.30 1.32 -15.57
N ILE A 17 20.33 1.64 -16.44
CA ILE A 17 19.06 2.27 -16.05
C ILE A 17 18.29 1.36 -15.08
N LEU A 18 18.16 0.07 -15.40
CA LEU A 18 17.44 -0.88 -14.56
C LEU A 18 18.09 -1.04 -13.17
N ILE A 19 19.43 -1.11 -13.11
CA ILE A 19 20.18 -1.15 -11.84
C ILE A 19 19.95 0.14 -11.05
N GLY A 20 20.01 1.30 -11.70
CA GLY A 20 19.70 2.58 -11.06
C GLY A 20 18.29 2.63 -10.47
N LEU A 21 17.29 2.18 -11.23
CA LEU A 21 15.89 2.11 -10.76
C LEU A 21 15.69 1.14 -9.60
N VAL A 22 16.41 0.02 -9.58
CA VAL A 22 16.42 -0.90 -8.43
C VAL A 22 17.10 -0.23 -7.23
N GLY A 23 18.25 0.42 -7.43
CA GLY A 23 18.98 1.15 -6.38
C GLY A 23 18.15 2.24 -5.73
N LEU A 24 17.35 2.98 -6.51
CA LEU A 24 16.43 4.01 -5.99
C LEU A 24 15.42 3.46 -4.97
N ARG A 25 15.06 2.18 -5.01
CA ARG A 25 14.11 1.57 -4.05
C ARG A 25 14.69 1.44 -2.64
N PHE A 26 16.02 1.41 -2.51
CA PHE A 26 16.71 1.34 -1.21
C PHE A 26 16.87 2.70 -0.53
N VAL A 27 16.66 3.80 -1.26
CA VAL A 27 16.76 5.15 -0.72
C VAL A 27 15.65 5.37 0.32
N HIS A 28 15.99 5.91 1.50
CA HIS A 28 15.06 6.21 2.59
C HIS A 28 14.14 5.04 3.01
N LEU A 29 14.64 3.79 3.01
CA LEU A 29 13.80 2.61 3.27
C LEU A 29 13.12 2.60 4.66
N GLY A 30 13.69 3.30 5.66
CA GLY A 30 13.07 3.48 6.98
C GLY A 30 12.08 4.65 7.08
N ALA A 31 11.85 5.41 6.01
CA ALA A 31 10.95 6.56 6.03
C ALA A 31 9.48 6.15 5.98
N ASP A 32 8.63 6.99 6.56
CA ASP A 32 7.18 6.89 6.49
C ASP A 32 6.70 6.95 5.03
N PRO A 33 5.53 6.36 4.73
CA PRO A 33 4.86 6.55 3.45
C PRO A 33 4.79 8.03 3.05
N PRO A 34 5.01 8.34 1.75
CA PRO A 34 4.77 9.67 1.21
C PRO A 34 3.36 10.19 1.54
N ALA A 35 3.25 11.47 1.91
CA ALA A 35 1.97 12.10 2.26
C ALA A 35 0.92 11.96 1.13
N ASN A 36 1.35 12.01 -0.13
CA ASN A 36 0.46 11.86 -1.27
C ASN A 36 -0.15 10.46 -1.44
N LEU A 37 0.26 9.44 -0.67
CA LEU A 37 -0.39 8.12 -0.66
C LEU A 37 -1.47 8.00 0.42
N MET A 38 -1.44 8.88 1.42
CA MET A 38 -2.27 8.79 2.62
C MET A 38 -3.77 8.95 2.39
N PRO A 39 -4.24 9.81 1.47
CA PRO A 39 -5.66 9.89 1.15
C PRO A 39 -6.26 8.56 0.63
N PHE A 40 -5.42 7.58 0.29
CA PHE A 40 -5.83 6.29 -0.29
C PHE A 40 -5.80 5.13 0.70
N GLY A 41 -5.58 5.43 1.98
CA GLY A 41 -5.75 4.50 3.08
C GLY A 41 -4.58 4.52 4.06
N GLN A 42 -4.92 4.40 5.34
CA GLN A 42 -3.94 4.33 6.44
C GLN A 42 -3.21 2.98 6.52
N GLY A 43 -3.65 1.98 5.74
CA GLY A 43 -3.06 0.64 5.76
C GLY A 43 -1.57 0.58 5.35
N LEU A 44 -0.97 1.66 4.84
CA LEU A 44 0.48 1.75 4.66
C LEU A 44 1.25 2.04 5.95
N LEU A 45 0.59 2.63 6.96
CA LEU A 45 1.18 2.92 8.26
C LEU A 45 1.07 1.73 9.22
N THR A 46 0.00 0.93 9.10
CA THR A 46 -0.34 -0.14 10.04
C THR A 46 0.05 -1.52 9.51
N ASP A 47 -0.60 -1.96 8.43
CA ASP A 47 -0.58 -3.33 7.94
C ASP A 47 0.83 -3.94 7.75
N PRO A 48 1.84 -3.22 7.21
CA PRO A 48 3.13 -3.83 6.96
C PRO A 48 3.76 -4.39 8.25
N TYR A 49 3.66 -3.64 9.35
CA TYR A 49 4.28 -4.03 10.61
C TYR A 49 3.48 -5.11 11.33
N CYS A 50 2.16 -5.17 11.10
CA CYS A 50 1.32 -6.30 11.50
C CYS A 50 1.83 -7.63 10.90
N TYR A 51 2.26 -7.61 9.63
CA TYR A 51 2.75 -8.81 8.93
C TYR A 51 4.18 -9.21 9.28
N THR A 52 4.89 -8.43 10.11
CA THR A 52 6.23 -8.77 10.60
C THR A 52 6.28 -8.89 12.12
N HIS A 53 5.15 -8.67 12.79
CA HIS A 53 5.00 -8.67 14.25
C HIS A 53 5.47 -9.98 14.90
N PHE A 54 4.95 -11.13 14.44
CA PHE A 54 5.32 -12.43 14.99
C PHE A 54 6.81 -12.76 14.78
N ALA A 55 7.38 -12.35 13.64
CA ALA A 55 8.80 -12.52 13.36
C ALA A 55 9.67 -11.66 14.29
N ARG A 56 9.25 -10.42 14.54
CA ARG A 56 9.87 -9.55 15.53
C ARG A 56 9.84 -10.20 16.91
N ASN A 57 8.68 -10.70 17.33
CA ASN A 57 8.53 -11.30 18.65
C ASN A 57 9.45 -12.51 18.82
N ALA A 58 9.54 -13.37 17.80
CA ALA A 58 10.41 -14.53 17.82
C ALA A 58 11.89 -14.16 17.99
N VAL A 59 12.34 -13.05 17.38
CA VAL A 59 13.73 -12.61 17.46
C VAL A 59 14.02 -11.87 18.77
N LEU A 60 13.13 -10.98 19.23
CA LEU A 60 13.37 -10.18 20.44
C LEU A 60 13.11 -10.95 21.74
N PHE A 61 12.13 -11.85 21.73
CA PHE A 61 11.60 -12.45 22.95
C PHE A 61 11.62 -13.99 22.93
N GLY A 62 12.08 -14.61 21.83
CA GLY A 62 12.21 -16.06 21.72
C GLY A 62 10.90 -16.81 21.46
N ASP A 63 9.77 -16.10 21.32
CA ASP A 63 8.47 -16.67 21.01
C ASP A 63 7.81 -15.90 19.87
N TRP A 64 7.30 -16.62 18.88
CA TRP A 64 6.54 -16.01 17.78
C TRP A 64 5.27 -15.36 18.30
N ASP A 65 4.59 -15.99 19.25
CA ASP A 65 3.25 -15.63 19.69
C ASP A 65 3.18 -15.53 21.22
N LEU A 66 3.67 -14.39 21.74
CA LEU A 66 3.87 -14.16 23.18
C LEU A 66 2.62 -14.36 24.04
N PHE A 67 1.44 -14.14 23.44
CA PHE A 67 0.20 -14.07 24.18
C PHE A 67 -0.93 -14.95 23.61
N GLY A 68 -0.68 -15.68 22.51
CA GLY A 68 -1.72 -16.44 21.82
C GLY A 68 -2.67 -15.53 21.04
N GLU A 69 -2.10 -14.62 20.25
CA GLU A 69 -2.77 -13.53 19.55
C GLU A 69 -3.82 -14.01 18.54
N ARG A 70 -4.80 -13.14 18.27
CA ARG A 70 -5.98 -13.42 17.44
C ARG A 70 -5.68 -13.76 15.98
N TYR A 71 -4.58 -13.26 15.43
CA TYR A 71 -4.29 -13.32 14.00
C TYR A 71 -3.07 -14.23 13.68
N PRO A 72 -3.09 -15.52 14.07
CA PRO A 72 -1.96 -16.42 13.82
C PRO A 72 -1.74 -16.65 12.31
N VAL A 73 -2.70 -16.33 11.45
CA VAL A 73 -2.53 -16.37 9.99
C VAL A 73 -1.34 -15.50 9.52
N PHE A 74 -1.06 -14.36 10.17
CA PHE A 74 0.06 -13.51 9.79
C PHE A 74 1.41 -14.13 10.14
N LYS A 75 1.51 -14.90 11.23
CA LYS A 75 2.69 -15.70 11.62
C LYS A 75 3.12 -16.62 10.49
N HIS A 76 2.15 -17.20 9.78
CA HIS A 76 2.37 -18.21 8.74
C HIS A 76 2.52 -17.63 7.32
N SER A 77 2.60 -16.31 7.18
CA SER A 77 2.82 -15.66 5.89
C SER A 77 4.27 -15.79 5.41
N LEU A 78 4.48 -15.71 4.08
CA LEU A 78 5.82 -15.67 3.50
C LEU A 78 6.60 -14.43 3.96
N VAL A 79 5.89 -13.34 4.23
CA VAL A 79 6.47 -12.09 4.75
C VAL A 79 7.03 -12.30 6.15
N SER A 80 6.28 -12.89 7.07
CA SER A 80 6.76 -13.23 8.42
C SER A 80 7.96 -14.17 8.38
N GLY A 81 7.91 -15.23 7.57
CA GLY A 81 9.03 -16.16 7.43
C GLY A 81 10.31 -15.47 6.93
N ALA A 82 10.20 -14.63 5.89
CA ALA A 82 11.33 -13.87 5.36
C ALA A 82 11.84 -12.81 6.35
N ALA A 83 10.93 -12.13 7.07
CA ALA A 83 11.27 -11.15 8.09
C ALA A 83 12.06 -11.79 9.23
N TYR A 84 11.67 -12.98 9.69
CA TYR A 84 12.38 -13.69 10.75
C TYR A 84 13.83 -13.97 10.37
N VAL A 85 14.07 -14.42 9.13
CA VAL A 85 15.44 -14.64 8.63
C VAL A 85 16.23 -13.34 8.62
N ILE A 86 15.66 -12.25 8.09
CA ILE A 86 16.36 -10.96 8.00
C ILE A 86 16.61 -10.36 9.39
N PHE A 87 15.63 -10.39 10.27
CA PHE A 87 15.72 -9.93 11.65
C PHE A 87 16.76 -10.71 12.45
N SER A 88 16.85 -12.02 12.25
CA SER A 88 17.85 -12.87 12.93
C SER A 88 19.29 -12.55 12.50
N ILE A 89 19.49 -12.03 11.28
CA ILE A 89 20.82 -11.73 10.73
C ILE A 89 21.23 -10.28 11.03
N VAL A 90 20.31 -9.33 10.82
CA VAL A 90 20.62 -7.87 10.81
C VAL A 90 20.07 -7.16 12.04
N GLY A 91 19.15 -7.78 12.78
CA GLY A 91 18.41 -7.17 13.88
C GLY A 91 17.03 -6.66 13.48
N VAL A 92 16.19 -6.46 14.49
CA VAL A 92 14.82 -5.96 14.33
C VAL A 92 14.84 -4.44 14.21
N SER A 93 14.28 -3.93 13.11
CA SER A 93 14.03 -2.51 12.88
C SER A 93 13.00 -2.35 11.77
N ARG A 94 12.42 -1.17 11.65
CA ARG A 94 11.59 -0.74 10.52
C ARG A 94 12.32 -0.85 9.20
N TRP A 95 13.60 -0.50 9.17
CA TRP A 95 14.41 -0.61 7.96
C TRP A 95 14.54 -2.05 7.50
N THR A 96 14.82 -2.99 8.42
CA THR A 96 14.91 -4.43 8.09
C THR A 96 13.54 -5.03 7.76
N ALA A 97 12.45 -4.51 8.35
CA ALA A 97 11.08 -4.91 8.01
C ALA A 97 10.76 -4.48 6.56
N ASN A 98 11.03 -3.23 6.22
CA ASN A 98 10.86 -2.68 4.87
C ASN A 98 11.76 -3.35 3.83
N LEU A 99 12.98 -3.72 4.21
CA LEU A 99 13.87 -4.53 3.38
C LEU A 99 13.26 -5.89 3.04
N THR A 100 12.57 -6.53 3.97
CA THR A 100 11.89 -7.82 3.72
C THR A 100 10.89 -7.70 2.58
N GLY A 101 10.01 -6.69 2.62
CA GLY A 101 9.05 -6.42 1.56
C GLY A 101 9.72 -6.14 0.22
N LEU A 102 10.76 -5.31 0.23
CA LEU A 102 11.51 -4.94 -0.96
C LEU A 102 12.19 -6.15 -1.62
N LEU A 103 12.86 -7.00 -0.83
CA LEU A 103 13.56 -8.18 -1.37
C LEU A 103 12.57 -9.19 -1.97
N LEU A 104 11.46 -9.48 -1.29
CA LEU A 104 10.41 -10.36 -1.85
C LEU A 104 9.85 -9.81 -3.16
N ASN A 105 9.59 -8.50 -3.23
CA ASN A 105 9.11 -7.86 -4.45
C ASN A 105 10.15 -7.91 -5.59
N LEU A 106 11.43 -7.64 -5.30
CA LEU A 106 12.51 -7.67 -6.28
C LEU A 106 12.75 -9.09 -6.82
N ILE A 107 12.70 -10.11 -5.95
CA ILE A 107 12.80 -11.53 -6.35
C ILE A 107 11.63 -11.89 -7.27
N GLY A 108 10.39 -11.57 -6.88
CA GLY A 108 9.20 -11.79 -7.71
C GLY A 108 9.27 -11.11 -9.07
N THR A 109 9.68 -9.84 -9.06
CA THR A 109 9.92 -9.04 -10.26
C THR A 109 10.98 -9.67 -11.16
N GLY A 110 12.10 -10.09 -10.59
CA GLY A 110 13.17 -10.76 -11.33
C GLY A 110 12.70 -12.05 -11.98
N LEU A 111 11.99 -12.90 -11.23
CA LEU A 111 11.41 -14.15 -11.75
C LEU A 111 10.39 -13.91 -12.86
N PHE A 112 9.53 -12.89 -12.71
CA PHE A 112 8.59 -12.49 -13.76
C PHE A 112 9.32 -12.02 -15.03
N LEU A 113 10.34 -11.16 -14.90
CA LEU A 113 11.14 -10.71 -16.04
C LEU A 113 11.90 -11.87 -16.70
N LEU A 114 12.39 -12.84 -15.93
CA LEU A 114 12.98 -14.07 -16.46
C LEU A 114 11.94 -14.93 -17.21
N ALA A 115 10.68 -14.95 -16.75
CA ALA A 115 9.59 -15.65 -17.44
C ALA A 115 9.30 -15.02 -18.82
N VAL A 116 9.29 -13.68 -18.88
CA VAL A 116 9.08 -12.89 -20.11
C VAL A 116 10.32 -12.85 -21.01
N TYR A 117 11.52 -13.04 -20.47
CA TYR A 117 12.77 -12.92 -21.21
C TYR A 117 12.84 -13.80 -22.46
N ASP A 118 13.11 -13.18 -23.60
CA ASP A 118 13.35 -13.87 -24.87
C ASP A 118 14.52 -13.17 -25.60
N ARG A 119 15.58 -13.93 -25.89
CA ARG A 119 16.77 -13.44 -26.61
C ARG A 119 16.43 -12.82 -27.96
N LYS A 120 15.39 -13.30 -28.63
CA LYS A 120 14.94 -12.76 -29.93
C LYS A 120 14.14 -11.46 -29.78
N ARG A 121 13.74 -11.10 -28.56
CA ARG A 121 12.79 -10.01 -28.26
C ARG A 121 13.19 -9.21 -27.01
N LEU A 122 14.48 -8.94 -26.87
CA LEU A 122 15.02 -8.19 -25.73
C LEU A 122 14.30 -6.86 -25.50
N ALA A 123 13.82 -6.20 -26.57
CA ALA A 123 13.05 -4.97 -26.48
C ALA A 123 11.75 -5.12 -25.67
N THR A 124 10.98 -6.21 -25.83
CA THR A 124 9.77 -6.43 -25.01
C THR A 124 10.15 -6.53 -23.54
N THR A 125 11.15 -7.35 -23.21
CA THR A 125 11.60 -7.51 -21.82
C THR A 125 12.13 -6.20 -21.23
N ALA A 126 12.89 -5.42 -22.01
CA ALA A 126 13.41 -4.13 -21.59
C ALA A 126 12.29 -3.11 -21.31
N PHE A 127 11.31 -2.97 -22.21
CA PHE A 127 10.17 -2.08 -21.97
C PHE A 127 9.30 -2.55 -20.82
N THR A 128 9.06 -3.86 -20.68
CA THR A 128 8.34 -4.42 -19.53
C THR A 128 9.06 -4.10 -18.22
N ALA A 129 10.37 -4.32 -18.16
CA ALA A 129 11.17 -3.99 -16.98
C ALA A 129 11.14 -2.50 -16.64
N LEU A 130 11.26 -1.64 -17.66
CA LEU A 130 11.22 -0.18 -17.49
C LEU A 130 9.86 0.28 -16.93
N LEU A 131 8.75 -0.18 -17.53
CA LEU A 131 7.40 0.17 -17.07
C LEU A 131 7.11 -0.33 -15.66
N LEU A 132 7.53 -1.55 -15.35
CA LEU A 132 7.36 -2.15 -14.03
C LEU A 132 8.16 -1.40 -12.96
N LEU A 133 9.44 -1.14 -13.21
CA LEU A 133 10.34 -0.52 -12.23
C LEU A 133 10.04 0.97 -12.03
N CYS A 134 9.58 1.67 -13.06
CA CYS A 134 9.20 3.07 -12.97
C CYS A 134 7.81 3.29 -12.40
N SER A 135 6.92 2.29 -12.33
CA SER A 135 5.57 2.49 -11.78
C SER A 135 5.62 2.99 -10.33
N ALA A 136 5.06 4.17 -10.05
CA ALA A 136 5.09 4.79 -8.73
C ALA A 136 4.31 3.97 -7.70
N LEU A 137 3.16 3.41 -8.09
CA LEU A 137 2.38 2.51 -7.24
C LEU A 137 3.21 1.27 -6.87
N PHE A 138 3.83 0.63 -7.86
CA PHE A 138 4.69 -0.54 -7.62
C PHE A 138 5.95 -0.16 -6.83
N PHE A 139 6.49 1.04 -7.03
CA PHE A 139 7.67 1.54 -6.34
C PHE A 139 7.42 1.67 -4.84
N PHE A 140 6.40 2.43 -4.42
CA PHE A 140 6.16 2.67 -3.00
C PHE A 140 5.64 1.43 -2.27
N TYR A 141 4.65 0.73 -2.82
CA TYR A 141 4.11 -0.46 -2.16
C TYR A 141 5.11 -1.62 -2.06
N SER A 142 6.10 -1.70 -2.96
CA SER A 142 7.16 -2.71 -2.84
C SER A 142 8.08 -2.53 -1.63
N ARG A 143 8.16 -1.31 -1.07
CA ARG A 143 9.15 -0.95 -0.04
C ARG A 143 8.68 -1.32 1.37
N TYR A 144 7.44 -1.77 1.53
CA TYR A 144 6.86 -2.12 2.82
C TYR A 144 6.61 -3.63 2.89
N PRO A 145 6.70 -4.28 4.06
CA PRO A 145 6.45 -5.71 4.23
C PRO A 145 4.96 -6.05 4.15
N LEU A 146 4.34 -5.76 3.02
CA LEU A 146 2.96 -6.11 2.73
C LEU A 146 2.85 -7.56 2.26
N LEU A 147 1.75 -8.22 2.63
CA LEU A 147 1.41 -9.55 2.13
C LEU A 147 1.40 -9.62 0.59
N GLU A 148 1.03 -8.52 -0.08
CA GLU A 148 1.07 -8.43 -1.53
C GLU A 148 2.49 -8.57 -2.10
N ASN A 149 3.56 -8.26 -1.36
CA ASN A 149 4.93 -8.48 -1.84
C ASN A 149 5.36 -9.95 -1.76
N GLY A 150 4.92 -10.67 -0.71
CA GLY A 150 5.04 -12.13 -0.66
C GLY A 150 4.25 -12.79 -1.79
N MET A 151 3.04 -12.28 -2.05
CA MET A 151 2.21 -12.68 -3.19
C MET A 151 2.96 -12.47 -4.52
N ILE A 152 3.49 -11.27 -4.80
CA ILE A 152 4.24 -10.96 -6.02
C ILE A 152 5.48 -11.86 -6.20
N CYS A 153 6.17 -12.21 -5.11
CA CYS A 153 7.26 -13.18 -5.13
C CYS A 153 6.83 -14.53 -5.70
N LEU A 154 5.77 -15.10 -5.14
CA LEU A 154 5.22 -16.40 -5.56
C LEU A 154 4.63 -16.36 -6.96
N ILE A 155 3.95 -15.27 -7.32
CA ILE A 155 3.44 -15.01 -8.67
C ILE A 155 4.56 -15.00 -9.71
N GLY A 156 5.68 -14.35 -9.41
CA GLY A 156 6.87 -14.35 -10.27
C GLY A 156 7.38 -15.77 -10.50
N GLY A 157 7.45 -16.57 -9.44
CA GLY A 157 7.77 -18.00 -9.49
C GLY A 157 6.78 -18.82 -10.32
N CYS A 158 5.47 -18.63 -10.12
CA CYS A 158 4.41 -19.25 -10.90
C CYS A 158 4.57 -18.96 -12.40
N CYS A 159 4.77 -17.68 -12.75
CA CYS A 159 4.96 -17.25 -14.13
C CYS A 159 6.19 -17.91 -14.75
N TRP A 160 7.31 -17.95 -14.03
CA TRP A 160 8.53 -18.60 -14.50
C TRP A 160 8.32 -20.10 -14.73
N LEU A 161 7.71 -20.82 -13.78
CA LEU A 161 7.41 -22.25 -13.89
C LEU A 161 6.49 -22.54 -15.09
N VAL A 162 5.35 -21.85 -15.20
CA VAL A 162 4.36 -22.14 -16.24
C VAL A 162 4.84 -21.72 -17.64
N LEU A 163 5.56 -20.61 -17.76
CA LEU A 163 5.96 -20.06 -19.06
C LEU A 163 7.28 -20.66 -19.57
N LYS A 164 8.24 -20.99 -18.69
CA LYS A 164 9.54 -21.58 -19.10
C LYS A 164 9.57 -23.10 -18.97
N ARG A 165 8.87 -23.67 -17.98
CA ARG A 165 8.91 -25.10 -17.66
C ARG A 165 7.57 -25.80 -17.84
N GLY A 166 6.52 -25.09 -18.27
CA GLY A 166 5.17 -25.64 -18.42
C GLY A 166 4.99 -26.71 -19.50
N HIS A 167 6.07 -27.20 -20.12
CA HIS A 167 6.05 -28.44 -20.91
C HIS A 167 6.04 -29.70 -20.01
N SER A 168 6.64 -29.62 -18.82
CA SER A 168 6.75 -30.73 -17.87
C SER A 168 5.58 -30.80 -16.90
N LEU A 169 5.10 -32.01 -16.58
CA LEU A 169 3.99 -32.21 -15.63
C LEU A 169 4.37 -31.83 -14.20
N TRP A 170 5.59 -32.12 -13.75
CA TRP A 170 6.03 -31.72 -12.41
C TRP A 170 6.07 -30.20 -12.24
N ALA A 171 6.45 -29.46 -13.30
CA ALA A 171 6.49 -28.01 -13.25
C ALA A 171 5.08 -27.42 -13.18
N LEU A 172 4.11 -28.04 -13.86
CA LEU A 172 2.70 -27.68 -13.77
C LEU A 172 2.11 -28.01 -12.39
N PHE A 173 2.49 -29.15 -11.81
CA PHE A 173 2.14 -29.49 -10.43
C PHE A 173 2.68 -28.45 -9.44
N LEU A 174 3.97 -28.08 -9.55
CA LEU A 174 4.54 -27.01 -8.73
C LEU A 174 3.92 -25.64 -9.01
N THR A 175 3.48 -25.37 -10.24
CA THR A 175 2.73 -24.15 -10.56
C THR A 175 1.42 -24.10 -9.77
N GLY A 176 0.65 -25.20 -9.75
CA GLY A 176 -0.55 -25.31 -8.94
C GLY A 176 -0.28 -25.11 -7.46
N GLY A 177 0.78 -25.75 -6.95
CA GLY A 177 1.21 -25.58 -5.57
C GLY A 177 1.58 -24.14 -5.22
N ALA A 178 2.30 -23.46 -6.11
CA ALA A 178 2.66 -22.07 -5.93
C ALA A 178 1.43 -21.14 -5.97
N VAL A 179 0.40 -21.43 -6.78
CA VAL A 179 -0.89 -20.71 -6.74
C VAL A 179 -1.57 -20.88 -5.37
N ALA A 180 -1.61 -22.10 -4.83
CA ALA A 180 -2.17 -22.35 -3.50
C ALA A 180 -1.39 -21.60 -2.40
N LEU A 181 -0.06 -21.66 -2.42
CA LEU A 181 0.77 -20.89 -1.49
C LEU A 181 0.56 -19.38 -1.64
N THR A 182 0.38 -18.88 -2.87
CA THR A 182 0.10 -17.46 -3.12
C THR A 182 -1.21 -17.04 -2.44
N ALA A 183 -2.24 -17.89 -2.51
CA ALA A 183 -3.53 -17.66 -1.86
C ALA A 183 -3.45 -17.73 -0.32
N LEU A 184 -2.69 -18.70 0.21
CA LEU A 184 -2.66 -19.02 1.65
C LEU A 184 -1.64 -18.21 2.46
N THR A 185 -0.52 -17.82 1.86
CA THR A 185 0.59 -17.13 2.56
C THR A 185 0.74 -15.67 2.16
N GLY A 186 0.21 -15.28 1.00
CA GLY A 186 0.16 -13.91 0.52
C GLY A 186 -1.23 -13.35 0.76
N LYS A 187 -2.15 -13.62 -0.17
CA LYS A 187 -3.52 -13.12 -0.10
C LYS A 187 -4.41 -13.95 -1.00
N LEU A 188 -5.69 -14.11 -0.66
CA LEU A 188 -6.64 -14.87 -1.49
C LEU A 188 -6.67 -14.44 -2.97
N LEU A 189 -6.34 -13.17 -3.24
CA LEU A 189 -6.19 -12.61 -4.60
C LEU A 189 -5.22 -13.44 -5.47
N GLY A 190 -4.20 -14.07 -4.88
CA GLY A 190 -3.28 -14.97 -5.55
C GLY A 190 -3.94 -16.16 -6.25
N GLY A 191 -5.03 -16.67 -5.67
CA GLY A 191 -5.80 -17.79 -6.23
C GLY A 191 -6.40 -17.47 -7.60
N LEU A 192 -6.63 -16.19 -7.90
CA LEU A 192 -7.15 -15.74 -9.19
C LEU A 192 -6.23 -16.09 -10.36
N LEU A 193 -4.94 -16.33 -10.13
CA LEU A 193 -4.00 -16.76 -11.17
C LEU A 193 -4.32 -18.14 -11.76
N LEU A 194 -5.12 -18.95 -11.07
CA LEU A 194 -5.53 -20.24 -11.62
C LEU A 194 -6.22 -20.07 -12.98
N ILE A 195 -7.11 -19.09 -13.11
CA ILE A 195 -7.87 -18.84 -14.35
C ILE A 195 -6.96 -18.54 -15.55
N PRO A 196 -6.07 -17.52 -15.53
CA PRO A 196 -5.18 -17.26 -16.66
C PRO A 196 -4.23 -18.44 -16.95
N ILE A 197 -3.81 -19.21 -15.95
CA ILE A 197 -3.03 -20.45 -16.16
C ILE A 197 -3.83 -21.48 -16.95
N LEU A 198 -5.08 -21.74 -16.56
CA LEU A 198 -5.95 -22.70 -17.24
C LEU A 198 -6.23 -22.26 -18.69
N VAL A 199 -6.50 -20.98 -18.91
CA VAL A 199 -6.70 -20.42 -20.26
C VAL A 199 -5.41 -20.52 -21.09
N TYR A 200 -4.25 -20.25 -20.51
CA TYR A 200 -2.95 -20.44 -21.16
C TYR A 200 -2.73 -21.90 -21.58
N LEU A 201 -3.05 -22.87 -20.72
CA LEU A 201 -2.93 -24.29 -21.04
C LEU A 201 -3.90 -24.72 -22.14
N ALA A 202 -5.15 -24.29 -22.07
CA ALA A 202 -6.15 -24.54 -23.11
C ALA A 202 -5.70 -23.96 -24.47
N TYR A 203 -5.13 -22.75 -24.46
CA TYR A 203 -4.62 -22.10 -25.66
C TYR A 203 -3.39 -22.81 -26.25
N THR A 204 -2.43 -23.20 -25.40
CA THR A 204 -1.17 -23.81 -25.86
C THR A 204 -1.31 -25.29 -26.21
N ARG A 205 -2.22 -26.02 -25.54
CA ARG A 205 -2.34 -27.50 -25.59
C ARG A 205 -3.73 -28.01 -25.96
N ARG A 206 -4.46 -27.35 -26.87
CA ARG A 206 -5.85 -27.65 -27.28
C ARG A 206 -6.30 -29.13 -27.22
N ASN A 207 -5.49 -30.08 -27.72
CA ASN A 207 -5.87 -31.51 -27.78
C ASN A 207 -5.36 -32.36 -26.59
N LYS A 208 -4.55 -31.78 -25.69
CA LYS A 208 -3.93 -32.46 -24.54
C LYS A 208 -4.00 -31.60 -23.28
N THR A 209 -5.09 -30.85 -23.10
CA THR A 209 -5.26 -29.90 -21.98
C THR A 209 -5.58 -30.61 -20.66
N ALA A 210 -6.28 -31.74 -20.69
CA ALA A 210 -6.78 -32.42 -19.49
C ALA A 210 -5.67 -32.77 -18.48
N LEU A 211 -4.64 -33.51 -18.92
CA LEU A 211 -3.55 -33.93 -18.03
C LEU A 211 -2.75 -32.76 -17.41
N PRO A 212 -2.35 -31.73 -18.17
CA PRO A 212 -1.82 -30.47 -17.63
C PRO A 212 -2.71 -29.79 -16.58
N VAL A 213 -4.01 -29.71 -16.84
CA VAL A 213 -4.97 -29.11 -15.91
C VAL A 213 -5.06 -29.94 -14.64
N VAL A 214 -5.16 -31.27 -14.75
CA VAL A 214 -5.13 -32.19 -13.60
C VAL A 214 -3.84 -32.03 -12.81
N ALA A 215 -2.69 -31.87 -13.46
CA ALA A 215 -1.42 -31.64 -12.77
C ALA A 215 -1.44 -30.32 -11.96
N VAL A 216 -1.91 -29.21 -12.55
CA VAL A 216 -2.05 -27.92 -11.84
C VAL A 216 -3.03 -28.04 -10.69
N MET A 217 -4.23 -28.59 -10.91
CA MET A 217 -5.25 -28.73 -9.87
C MET A 217 -4.78 -29.66 -8.75
N GLY A 218 -4.16 -30.79 -9.09
CA GLY A 218 -3.56 -31.72 -8.14
C GLY A 218 -2.50 -31.05 -7.29
N GLY A 219 -1.59 -30.29 -7.91
CA GLY A 219 -0.57 -29.53 -7.18
C GLY A 219 -1.14 -28.49 -6.22
N ALA A 220 -2.18 -27.76 -6.64
CA ALA A 220 -2.86 -26.78 -5.80
C ALA A 220 -3.53 -27.43 -4.59
N ILE A 221 -4.30 -28.51 -4.81
CA ILE A 221 -4.98 -29.25 -3.74
C ILE A 221 -3.97 -29.88 -2.79
N THR A 222 -2.93 -30.54 -3.32
CA THR A 222 -1.91 -31.19 -2.49
C THR A 222 -1.18 -30.17 -1.62
N LEU A 223 -0.66 -29.07 -2.17
CA LEU A 223 0.05 -28.09 -1.34
C LEU A 223 -0.88 -27.32 -0.39
N ALA A 224 -2.13 -27.07 -0.75
CA ALA A 224 -3.10 -26.50 0.20
C ALA A 224 -3.34 -27.46 1.38
N GLY A 225 -3.51 -28.76 1.11
CA GLY A 225 -3.66 -29.78 2.14
C GLY A 225 -2.41 -29.91 3.02
N LEU A 226 -1.21 -29.93 2.42
CA LEU A 226 0.06 -29.95 3.15
C LEU A 226 0.24 -28.69 4.00
N TYR A 227 -0.16 -27.52 3.50
CA TYR A 227 -0.12 -26.27 4.26
C TYR A 227 -1.02 -26.33 5.48
N VAL A 228 -2.27 -26.75 5.33
CA VAL A 228 -3.20 -26.92 6.47
C VAL A 228 -2.66 -27.95 7.46
N LEU A 229 -2.15 -29.08 6.98
CA LEU A 229 -1.63 -30.14 7.83
C LEU A 229 -0.39 -29.71 8.62
N PHE A 230 0.62 -29.14 7.96
CA PHE A 230 1.92 -28.89 8.57
C PHE A 230 2.08 -27.46 9.12
N VAL A 231 1.46 -26.46 8.50
CA VAL A 231 1.61 -25.06 8.93
C VAL A 231 0.51 -24.66 9.90
N GLN A 232 -0.73 -25.11 9.64
CA GLN A 232 -1.87 -24.87 10.54
C GLN A 232 -2.12 -26.02 11.51
N HIS A 233 -1.17 -26.95 11.65
CA HIS A 233 -1.23 -28.09 12.57
C HIS A 233 -2.51 -28.95 12.41
N GLY A 234 -3.02 -29.07 11.18
CA GLY A 234 -4.21 -29.86 10.86
C GLY A 234 -5.53 -29.14 11.09
N SER A 235 -5.54 -27.91 11.61
CA SER A 235 -6.78 -27.14 11.81
C SER A 235 -6.94 -26.06 10.75
N ALA A 236 -8.06 -26.05 10.03
CA ALA A 236 -8.42 -24.93 9.15
C ALA A 236 -9.08 -23.77 9.91
N GLY A 237 -9.40 -23.94 11.21
CA GLY A 237 -10.13 -22.98 12.03
C GLY A 237 -9.58 -21.57 11.98
N PRO A 238 -8.28 -21.34 12.28
CA PRO A 238 -7.72 -19.99 12.26
C PRO A 238 -7.82 -19.29 10.90
N LEU A 239 -7.74 -20.06 9.80
CA LEU A 239 -7.93 -19.51 8.46
C LEU A 239 -9.40 -19.17 8.21
N THR A 240 -10.33 -20.06 8.58
CA THR A 240 -11.77 -19.80 8.38
C THR A 240 -12.26 -18.64 9.23
N ASP A 241 -11.78 -18.51 10.47
CA ASP A 241 -12.13 -17.42 11.38
C ASP A 241 -11.65 -16.09 10.83
N TYR A 242 -10.40 -16.04 10.34
CA TYR A 242 -9.86 -14.86 9.68
C TYR A 242 -10.65 -14.48 8.41
N LEU A 243 -11.02 -15.46 7.59
CA LEU A 243 -11.81 -15.22 6.38
C LEU A 243 -13.23 -14.75 6.70
N GLN A 244 -13.84 -15.30 7.75
CA GLN A 244 -15.14 -14.87 8.24
C GLN A 244 -15.08 -13.42 8.72
N GLU A 245 -14.05 -13.07 9.50
CA GLU A 245 -13.85 -11.71 9.99
C GLU A 245 -13.63 -10.69 8.84
N ILE A 246 -12.80 -11.04 7.85
CA ILE A 246 -12.67 -10.22 6.63
C ILE A 246 -14.03 -10.11 5.92
N SER A 247 -14.77 -11.21 5.85
CA SER A 247 -16.07 -11.23 5.19
C SER A 247 -17.04 -10.25 5.86
N ASP A 248 -17.11 -10.29 7.19
CA ASP A 248 -18.02 -9.48 7.99
C ASP A 248 -17.63 -8.00 8.00
N THR A 249 -16.32 -7.71 8.00
CA THR A 249 -15.81 -6.33 8.07
C THR A 249 -15.70 -5.66 6.70
N HIS A 250 -15.43 -6.43 5.64
CA HIS A 250 -14.98 -5.88 4.36
C HIS A 250 -15.64 -6.47 3.11
N ALA A 251 -16.29 -7.64 3.17
CA ALA A 251 -16.80 -8.33 1.97
C ALA A 251 -18.23 -7.97 1.58
N ARG A 252 -18.72 -6.77 1.95
CA ARG A 252 -19.86 -6.22 1.20
C ARG A 252 -19.40 -6.01 -0.24
N SER A 253 -20.05 -6.71 -1.16
CA SER A 253 -19.79 -6.63 -2.59
C SER A 253 -20.99 -5.98 -3.24
N SER A 254 -21.14 -4.65 -3.10
CA SER A 254 -22.27 -3.95 -3.73
C SER A 254 -22.30 -4.16 -5.26
N GLY A 255 -21.13 -4.43 -5.85
CA GLY A 255 -20.99 -4.83 -7.24
C GLY A 255 -21.65 -6.17 -7.60
N LEU A 256 -21.90 -7.07 -6.65
CA LEU A 256 -22.54 -8.37 -6.90
C LEU A 256 -24.06 -8.35 -6.71
N ILE A 257 -24.66 -7.25 -6.25
CA ILE A 257 -26.10 -7.16 -5.98
C ILE A 257 -26.92 -7.26 -7.28
N THR A 258 -26.50 -6.60 -8.36
CA THR A 258 -27.17 -6.62 -9.68
C THR A 258 -26.15 -6.65 -10.82
N PRO A 259 -26.50 -7.14 -12.01
CA PRO A 259 -25.63 -7.04 -13.19
C PRO A 259 -25.21 -5.60 -13.53
N LEU A 260 -26.10 -4.63 -13.32
CA LEU A 260 -25.80 -3.21 -13.54
C LEU A 260 -24.81 -2.67 -12.51
N SER A 261 -24.94 -3.04 -11.23
CA SER A 261 -23.97 -2.65 -10.21
C SER A 261 -22.60 -3.28 -10.47
N ALA A 262 -22.54 -4.50 -11.00
CA ALA A 262 -21.29 -5.14 -11.43
C ALA A 262 -20.60 -4.30 -12.53
N VAL A 263 -21.35 -3.91 -13.57
CA VAL A 263 -20.82 -3.06 -14.65
C VAL A 263 -20.35 -1.70 -14.12
N ARG A 264 -21.14 -1.04 -13.25
CA ARG A 264 -20.74 0.23 -12.62
C ARG A 264 -19.50 0.08 -11.75
N ALA A 265 -19.40 -1.01 -11.00
CA ALA A 265 -18.25 -1.32 -10.15
C ALA A 265 -16.97 -1.52 -10.97
N VAL A 266 -17.04 -2.29 -12.06
CA VAL A 266 -15.95 -2.49 -13.03
C VAL A 266 -15.49 -1.18 -13.65
N LEU A 267 -16.41 -0.34 -14.12
CA LEU A 267 -16.06 0.90 -14.81
C LEU A 267 -15.52 1.99 -13.86
N SER A 268 -16.03 2.02 -12.62
CA SER A 268 -15.54 2.91 -11.57
C SER A 268 -14.20 2.45 -10.96
N TYR A 269 -13.73 1.24 -11.26
CA TYR A 269 -12.44 0.75 -10.73
C TYR A 269 -11.28 1.69 -11.08
N ALA A 270 -11.26 2.21 -12.31
CA ALA A 270 -10.20 3.11 -12.73
C ALA A 270 -10.29 4.50 -12.08
N ALA A 271 -11.42 4.81 -11.44
CA ALA A 271 -11.66 6.04 -10.70
C ALA A 271 -11.24 5.98 -9.24
N ILE A 272 -10.82 4.81 -8.72
CA ILE A 272 -10.33 4.69 -7.34
C ILE A 272 -9.17 5.67 -7.16
N PRO A 273 -9.24 6.62 -6.22
CA PRO A 273 -8.34 7.77 -6.20
C PRO A 273 -6.83 7.41 -6.24
N GLY A 274 -6.40 6.40 -5.48
CA GLY A 274 -5.00 5.96 -5.50
C GLY A 274 -4.58 5.30 -6.81
N PHE A 275 -5.48 4.56 -7.46
CA PHE A 275 -5.19 3.97 -8.76
C PHE A 275 -5.24 5.02 -9.87
N LYS A 276 -6.18 5.97 -9.82
CA LYS A 276 -6.29 7.11 -10.74
C LYS A 276 -4.99 7.89 -10.80
N LEU A 277 -4.34 8.13 -9.65
CA LEU A 277 -3.11 8.92 -9.59
C LEU A 277 -1.86 8.12 -9.96
N PHE A 278 -1.69 6.89 -9.44
CA PHE A 278 -0.42 6.17 -9.56
C PHE A 278 -0.41 4.99 -10.54
N GLY A 279 -1.59 4.53 -11.00
CA GLY A 279 -1.74 3.32 -11.81
C GLY A 279 -2.42 3.53 -13.17
N SER A 280 -3.17 4.62 -13.35
CA SER A 280 -4.01 4.86 -14.53
C SER A 280 -3.22 4.89 -15.84
N SER A 281 -2.04 5.51 -15.86
CA SER A 281 -1.18 5.54 -17.05
C SER A 281 -0.77 4.14 -17.51
N LEU A 282 -0.38 3.27 -16.57
CA LEU A 282 -0.02 1.88 -16.87
C LEU A 282 -1.24 1.05 -17.25
N LEU A 283 -2.41 1.29 -16.65
CA LEU A 283 -3.67 0.65 -17.06
C LEU A 283 -3.99 1.01 -18.51
N VAL A 284 -4.04 2.31 -18.82
CA VAL A 284 -4.33 2.81 -20.17
C VAL A 284 -3.37 2.17 -21.15
N PHE A 285 -2.08 2.16 -20.83
CA PHE A 285 -1.07 1.64 -21.72
C PHE A 285 -1.16 0.10 -21.90
N GLY A 286 -1.39 -0.65 -20.83
CA GLY A 286 -1.59 -2.09 -20.89
C GLY A 286 -2.86 -2.49 -21.67
N LEU A 287 -3.95 -1.75 -21.49
CA LEU A 287 -5.21 -1.95 -22.23
C LEU A 287 -5.06 -1.60 -23.71
N LEU A 288 -4.38 -0.50 -24.04
CA LEU A 288 -4.03 -0.18 -25.44
C LEU A 288 -3.14 -1.28 -26.04
N GLY A 289 -2.20 -1.83 -25.27
CA GLY A 289 -1.37 -2.95 -25.71
C GLY A 289 -2.19 -4.21 -26.00
N TRP A 290 -3.19 -4.51 -25.16
CA TRP A 290 -4.14 -5.59 -25.41
C TRP A 290 -4.98 -5.35 -26.68
N ILE A 291 -5.58 -4.17 -26.83
CA ILE A 291 -6.36 -3.81 -28.02
C ILE A 291 -5.49 -3.93 -29.27
N PHE A 292 -4.29 -3.34 -29.23
CA PHE A 292 -3.34 -3.38 -30.33
C PHE A 292 -2.95 -4.82 -30.69
N TRP A 293 -2.74 -5.67 -29.69
CA TRP A 293 -2.53 -7.09 -29.93
C TRP A 293 -3.73 -7.72 -30.63
N VAL A 294 -4.96 -7.53 -30.14
CA VAL A 294 -6.18 -8.08 -30.77
C VAL A 294 -6.33 -7.66 -32.23
N LEU A 295 -6.00 -6.41 -32.55
CA LEU A 295 -6.19 -5.85 -33.89
C LEU A 295 -5.05 -6.18 -34.87
N THR A 296 -3.91 -6.69 -34.39
CA THR A 296 -2.77 -7.02 -35.25
C THR A 296 -2.77 -8.51 -35.65
N PRO A 297 -2.68 -8.86 -36.96
CA PRO A 297 -2.52 -10.23 -37.43
C PRO A 297 -1.26 -10.88 -36.88
N GLN A 298 -1.37 -12.12 -36.42
CA GLN A 298 -0.26 -12.85 -35.79
C GLN A 298 0.68 -13.54 -36.79
N ARG A 299 0.77 -13.09 -38.03
CA ARG A 299 1.47 -13.84 -39.11
C ARG A 299 2.94 -14.15 -38.78
N GLU A 300 3.58 -13.32 -37.95
CA GLU A 300 4.98 -13.48 -37.55
C GLU A 300 5.16 -13.84 -36.06
N GLU A 301 4.08 -13.97 -35.30
CA GLU A 301 4.19 -14.24 -33.86
C GLU A 301 4.50 -15.70 -33.60
N SER A 302 5.54 -15.96 -32.80
CA SER A 302 5.71 -17.30 -32.25
C SER A 302 4.52 -17.61 -31.34
N LYS A 303 4.01 -18.85 -31.41
CA LYS A 303 2.95 -19.36 -30.53
C LYS A 303 3.18 -19.04 -29.04
N SER A 304 4.43 -19.05 -28.58
CA SER A 304 4.81 -18.70 -27.20
C SER A 304 4.51 -17.24 -26.82
N GLU A 305 4.67 -16.30 -27.76
CA GLU A 305 4.40 -14.88 -27.52
C GLU A 305 2.89 -14.63 -27.42
N SER A 306 2.13 -15.17 -28.37
CA SER A 306 0.67 -15.10 -28.35
C SER A 306 0.12 -15.71 -27.06
N ALA A 307 0.68 -16.84 -26.60
CA ALA A 307 0.26 -17.50 -25.37
C ALA A 307 0.53 -16.63 -24.12
N LEU A 308 1.70 -15.99 -24.04
CA LEU A 308 2.01 -15.05 -22.95
C LEU A 308 1.08 -13.83 -22.94
N THR A 309 0.69 -13.38 -24.13
CA THR A 309 -0.25 -12.26 -24.29
C THR A 309 -1.65 -12.64 -23.83
N VAL A 310 -2.14 -13.81 -24.24
CA VAL A 310 -3.41 -14.38 -23.77
C VAL A 310 -3.39 -14.53 -22.25
N PHE A 311 -2.32 -15.11 -21.69
CA PHE A 311 -2.14 -15.23 -20.24
C PHE A 311 -2.27 -13.88 -19.53
N SER A 312 -1.52 -12.87 -20.00
CA SER A 312 -1.49 -11.54 -19.36
C SER A 312 -2.83 -10.80 -19.53
N GLY A 313 -3.46 -10.89 -20.69
CA GLY A 313 -4.78 -10.28 -20.94
C GLY A 313 -5.88 -10.91 -20.09
N THR A 314 -5.89 -12.25 -19.98
CA THR A 314 -6.82 -12.96 -19.09
C THR A 314 -6.56 -12.62 -17.62
N TRP A 315 -5.29 -12.50 -17.21
CA TRP A 315 -4.96 -12.08 -15.84
C TRP A 315 -5.51 -10.69 -15.54
N VAL A 316 -5.24 -9.69 -16.40
CA VAL A 316 -5.79 -8.33 -16.24
C VAL A 316 -7.32 -8.36 -16.13
N LEU A 317 -7.99 -9.10 -17.01
CA LEU A 317 -9.44 -9.20 -17.02
C LEU A 317 -9.99 -9.78 -15.70
N VAL A 318 -9.48 -10.94 -15.28
CA VAL A 318 -9.93 -11.63 -14.06
C VAL A 318 -9.67 -10.77 -12.83
N ALA A 319 -8.49 -10.14 -12.76
CA ALA A 319 -8.11 -9.29 -11.65
C ALA A 319 -8.99 -8.04 -11.55
N ILE A 320 -9.27 -7.36 -12.67
CA ILE A 320 -10.19 -6.20 -12.68
C ILE A 320 -11.58 -6.64 -12.24
N LEU A 321 -12.11 -7.74 -12.79
CA LEU A 321 -13.43 -8.24 -12.41
C LEU A 321 -13.48 -8.58 -10.91
N ALA A 322 -12.53 -9.33 -10.39
CA ALA A 322 -12.55 -9.75 -8.99
C ALA A 322 -12.38 -8.57 -8.01
N ILE A 323 -11.45 -7.66 -8.30
CA ILE A 323 -11.16 -6.53 -7.40
C ILE A 323 -12.26 -5.47 -7.46
N SER A 324 -12.77 -5.16 -8.66
CA SER A 324 -13.71 -4.05 -8.83
C SER A 324 -15.06 -4.28 -8.16
N LEU A 325 -15.46 -5.55 -7.99
CA LEU A 325 -16.74 -5.94 -7.40
C LEU A 325 -16.79 -5.80 -5.87
N GLN A 326 -15.65 -5.59 -5.21
CA GLN A 326 -15.53 -5.41 -3.77
C GLN A 326 -15.74 -3.94 -3.39
N ASP A 327 -16.40 -3.67 -2.26
CA ASP A 327 -16.53 -2.30 -1.74
C ASP A 327 -15.23 -1.81 -1.13
N TYR A 328 -14.52 -2.68 -0.40
CA TYR A 328 -13.17 -2.41 0.10
C TYR A 328 -12.12 -2.76 -0.96
N ARG A 329 -11.48 -1.73 -1.52
CA ARG A 329 -10.54 -1.86 -2.65
C ARG A 329 -9.34 -0.92 -2.51
N PRO A 330 -8.46 -1.14 -1.51
CA PRO A 330 -7.31 -0.29 -1.29
C PRO A 330 -6.38 -0.31 -2.51
N ALA A 331 -5.73 0.82 -2.80
CA ALA A 331 -4.89 0.97 -3.99
C ALA A 331 -3.78 -0.10 -4.12
N ARG A 332 -3.34 -0.67 -2.99
CA ARG A 332 -2.34 -1.75 -2.96
C ARG A 332 -2.77 -3.03 -3.68
N TRP A 333 -4.07 -3.32 -3.80
CA TRP A 333 -4.52 -4.51 -4.54
C TRP A 333 -4.20 -4.41 -6.03
N SER A 334 -4.10 -3.19 -6.55
CA SER A 334 -3.75 -2.95 -7.95
C SER A 334 -2.31 -3.35 -8.28
N ILE A 335 -1.42 -3.58 -7.30
CA ILE A 335 -0.05 -4.06 -7.62
C ILE A 335 -0.07 -5.45 -8.29
N PHE A 336 -1.14 -6.23 -8.07
CA PHE A 336 -1.38 -7.49 -8.76
C PHE A 336 -1.57 -7.34 -10.27
N LEU A 337 -2.05 -6.17 -10.73
CA LEU A 337 -2.27 -5.85 -12.15
C LEU A 337 -1.01 -5.33 -12.86
N ILE A 338 -0.03 -4.82 -12.10
CA ILE A 338 1.11 -4.10 -12.69
C ILE A 338 1.98 -5.02 -13.57
N PRO A 339 2.37 -6.25 -13.15
CA PRO A 339 3.17 -7.13 -13.99
C PRO A 339 2.56 -7.44 -15.37
N PRO A 340 1.30 -7.92 -15.49
CA PRO A 340 0.73 -8.20 -16.80
C PRO A 340 0.46 -6.93 -17.62
N LEU A 341 0.12 -5.79 -17.00
CA LEU A 341 -0.04 -4.52 -17.72
C LEU A 341 1.30 -4.02 -18.30
N ALA A 342 2.38 -4.11 -17.53
CA ALA A 342 3.74 -3.75 -17.99
C ALA A 342 4.20 -4.67 -19.14
N PHE A 343 3.84 -5.96 -19.11
CA PHE A 343 4.09 -6.86 -20.23
C PHE A 343 3.34 -6.42 -21.49
N LEU A 344 2.03 -6.19 -21.40
CA LEU A 344 1.19 -5.79 -22.54
C LEU A 344 1.66 -4.45 -23.15
N GLY A 345 1.99 -3.47 -22.30
CA GLY A 345 2.56 -2.20 -22.75
C GLY A 345 3.93 -2.38 -23.42
N GLY A 346 4.83 -3.15 -22.82
CA GLY A 346 6.15 -3.42 -23.40
C GLY A 346 6.09 -4.17 -24.73
N GLN A 347 5.13 -5.07 -24.88
CA GLN A 347 4.86 -5.76 -26.14
C GLN A 347 4.33 -4.81 -27.22
N MET A 348 3.42 -3.89 -26.86
CA MET A 348 2.92 -2.86 -27.78
C MET A 348 4.06 -2.00 -28.31
N CYS A 349 4.94 -1.50 -27.43
CA CYS A 349 6.11 -0.71 -27.82
C CYS A 349 6.99 -1.48 -28.81
N ARG A 350 7.38 -2.72 -28.49
CA ARG A 350 8.19 -3.53 -29.40
C ARG A 350 7.53 -3.63 -30.78
N ARG A 351 6.24 -3.93 -30.85
CA ARG A 351 5.55 -4.13 -32.14
C ARG A 351 5.43 -2.85 -32.96
N LEU A 352 5.18 -1.72 -32.32
CA LEU A 352 5.17 -0.43 -33.01
C LEU A 352 6.55 -0.14 -33.64
N LEU A 353 7.65 -0.56 -33.00
CA LEU A 353 9.00 -0.39 -33.52
C LEU A 353 9.36 -1.42 -34.60
N ASP A 354 9.05 -2.71 -34.38
CA ASP A 354 9.49 -3.82 -35.22
C ASP A 354 8.59 -4.03 -36.46
N ALA A 355 7.27 -4.00 -36.28
CA ALA A 355 6.32 -4.43 -37.30
C ALA A 355 5.84 -3.25 -38.14
N ARG A 356 5.44 -3.48 -39.39
CA ARG A 356 4.44 -2.62 -40.06
C ARG A 356 3.07 -3.10 -39.57
N PRO A 357 2.55 -2.64 -38.41
CA PRO A 357 1.32 -3.18 -37.90
C PRO A 357 0.23 -2.93 -38.93
N GLN A 358 -0.32 -4.01 -39.46
CA GLN A 358 -1.53 -3.96 -40.26
C GLN A 358 -2.66 -4.18 -39.28
N LEU A 359 -3.37 -3.14 -38.88
CA LEU A 359 -4.57 -3.34 -38.06
C LEU A 359 -5.64 -3.94 -38.97
N SER A 360 -6.18 -5.11 -38.62
CA SER A 360 -7.21 -5.78 -39.43
C SER A 360 -8.25 -6.50 -38.59
N ASN A 361 -9.45 -6.66 -39.13
CA ASN A 361 -10.57 -7.37 -38.49
C ASN A 361 -10.44 -8.92 -38.58
N GLY A 362 -9.22 -9.46 -38.63
CA GLY A 362 -8.98 -10.87 -38.94
C GLY A 362 -9.22 -11.86 -37.79
N ARG A 363 -9.78 -11.43 -36.65
CA ARG A 363 -9.89 -12.27 -35.45
C ARG A 363 -11.33 -12.68 -35.13
N HIS A 364 -11.44 -13.71 -34.30
CA HIS A 364 -12.70 -14.26 -33.84
C HIS A 364 -13.58 -13.16 -33.20
N PRO A 365 -14.88 -13.08 -33.53
CA PRO A 365 -15.81 -12.07 -33.00
C PRO A 365 -15.77 -11.94 -31.48
N ALA A 366 -15.58 -13.05 -30.75
CA ALA A 366 -15.48 -13.06 -29.29
C ALA A 366 -14.36 -12.16 -28.72
N LEU A 367 -13.26 -11.93 -29.43
CA LEU A 367 -12.20 -11.04 -28.94
C LEU A 367 -12.62 -9.57 -28.95
N TRP A 368 -13.61 -9.19 -29.77
CA TRP A 368 -14.14 -7.83 -29.79
C TRP A 368 -14.88 -7.47 -28.50
N LEU A 369 -15.41 -8.45 -27.76
CA LEU A 369 -15.94 -8.20 -26.41
C LEU A 369 -14.85 -7.70 -25.45
N THR A 370 -13.63 -8.27 -25.56
CA THR A 370 -12.50 -7.81 -24.73
C THR A 370 -11.97 -6.45 -25.17
N VAL A 371 -12.06 -6.12 -26.47
CA VAL A 371 -11.75 -4.78 -26.99
C VAL A 371 -12.76 -3.76 -26.48
N PHE A 372 -14.06 -4.08 -26.55
CA PHE A 372 -15.12 -3.25 -26.00
C PHE A 372 -14.89 -2.95 -24.52
N LEU A 373 -14.62 -3.98 -23.71
CA LEU A 373 -14.37 -3.79 -22.29
C LEU A 373 -13.12 -2.93 -22.02
N ALA A 374 -12.04 -3.14 -22.78
CA ALA A 374 -10.84 -2.31 -22.69
C ALA A 374 -11.14 -0.84 -23.05
N ILE A 375 -11.91 -0.59 -24.12
CA ILE A 375 -12.34 0.77 -24.49
C ILE A 375 -13.25 1.38 -23.41
N ALA A 376 -14.15 0.60 -22.81
CA ALA A 376 -15.04 1.07 -21.75
C ALA A 376 -14.27 1.48 -20.49
N LEU A 377 -13.21 0.76 -20.14
CA LEU A 377 -12.30 1.15 -19.06
C LEU A 377 -11.47 2.39 -19.43
N LEU A 378 -11.05 2.52 -20.69
CA LEU A 378 -10.33 3.71 -21.15
C LEU A 378 -11.22 4.96 -21.12
N THR A 379 -12.48 4.85 -21.58
CA THR A 379 -13.43 5.96 -21.54
C THR A 379 -13.77 6.35 -20.12
N SER A 380 -13.87 5.39 -19.19
CA SER A 380 -14.09 5.70 -17.77
C SER A 380 -12.89 6.41 -17.14
N VAL A 381 -11.65 6.02 -17.45
CA VAL A 381 -10.44 6.77 -17.03
C VAL A 381 -10.53 8.22 -17.50
N VAL A 382 -10.76 8.43 -18.80
CA VAL A 382 -10.78 9.77 -19.40
C VAL A 382 -11.91 10.63 -18.84
N ALA A 383 -13.11 10.06 -18.67
CA ALA A 383 -14.27 10.76 -18.14
C ALA A 383 -14.07 11.24 -16.70
N VAL A 384 -13.23 10.55 -15.92
CA VAL A 384 -12.98 10.86 -14.51
C VAL A 384 -11.81 11.83 -14.31
N ILE A 385 -10.92 12.01 -15.31
CA ILE A 385 -9.84 13.01 -15.24
C ILE A 385 -10.35 14.42 -14.83
N PRO A 386 -11.38 15.00 -15.47
CA PRO A 386 -11.84 16.36 -15.15
C PRO A 386 -12.65 16.46 -13.85
N VAL A 387 -13.09 15.33 -13.29
CA VAL A 387 -13.84 15.33 -12.03
C VAL A 387 -12.84 15.37 -10.87
N ASP A 388 -12.99 16.40 -10.03
CA ASP A 388 -12.15 16.66 -8.87
C ASP A 388 -11.94 15.41 -7.99
N VAL A 389 -10.79 15.39 -7.31
CA VAL A 389 -10.32 14.27 -6.47
C VAL A 389 -11.35 13.85 -5.41
N LEU A 390 -12.24 14.76 -4.99
CA LEU A 390 -13.17 14.57 -3.88
C LEU A 390 -14.54 13.97 -4.26
N SER A 391 -14.96 14.03 -5.53
CA SER A 391 -16.26 13.46 -5.98
C SER A 391 -16.11 12.19 -6.83
N GLY A 392 -14.87 11.72 -7.00
CA GLY A 392 -14.45 10.82 -8.08
C GLY A 392 -15.23 9.51 -8.21
N GLU A 393 -15.49 8.76 -7.13
CA GLU A 393 -16.15 7.45 -7.26
C GLU A 393 -17.63 7.58 -7.57
N ALA A 394 -18.35 8.44 -6.84
CA ALA A 394 -19.78 8.66 -7.09
C ALA A 394 -20.00 9.19 -8.51
N ALA A 395 -19.20 10.19 -8.92
CA ALA A 395 -19.25 10.71 -10.27
C ALA A 395 -18.88 9.67 -11.33
N ALA A 396 -17.88 8.82 -11.09
CA ALA A 396 -17.54 7.74 -12.02
C ALA A 396 -18.68 6.73 -12.18
N ARG A 397 -19.41 6.43 -11.10
CA ARG A 397 -20.60 5.56 -11.16
C ARG A 397 -21.72 6.19 -11.97
N GLU A 398 -21.94 7.50 -11.85
CA GLU A 398 -22.94 8.25 -12.63
C GLU A 398 -22.54 8.40 -14.11
N LEU A 399 -21.24 8.54 -14.41
CA LEU A 399 -20.72 8.64 -15.78
C LEU A 399 -20.58 7.30 -16.48
N ALA A 400 -20.63 6.17 -15.75
CA ALA A 400 -20.43 4.83 -16.28
C ALA A 400 -21.34 4.49 -17.49
N PRO A 401 -22.66 4.79 -17.50
CA PRO A 401 -23.51 4.54 -18.67
C PRO A 401 -23.06 5.31 -19.92
N GLY A 402 -22.64 6.57 -19.74
CA GLY A 402 -22.07 7.38 -20.83
C GLY A 402 -20.76 6.80 -21.36
N ALA A 403 -19.88 6.34 -20.46
CA ALA A 403 -18.63 5.67 -20.83
C ALA A 403 -18.87 4.39 -21.64
N VAL A 404 -19.90 3.60 -21.29
CA VAL A 404 -20.34 2.41 -22.03
C VAL A 404 -20.85 2.75 -23.42
N ALA A 405 -21.71 3.77 -23.53
CA ALA A 405 -22.27 4.19 -24.82
C ALA A 405 -21.16 4.67 -25.79
N ILE A 406 -20.22 5.48 -25.29
CA ILE A 406 -19.06 5.93 -26.07
C ILE A 406 -18.18 4.73 -26.45
N ALA A 407 -17.93 3.80 -25.53
CA ALA A 407 -17.13 2.63 -25.82
C ALA A 407 -17.76 1.70 -26.86
N ALA A 408 -19.09 1.52 -26.81
CA ALA A 408 -19.83 0.77 -27.82
C ALA A 408 -19.68 1.43 -29.19
N LEU A 409 -19.89 2.75 -29.28
CA LEU A 409 -19.72 3.52 -30.51
C LEU A 409 -18.29 3.39 -31.06
N LEU A 410 -17.26 3.63 -30.23
CA LEU A 410 -15.86 3.52 -30.64
C LEU A 410 -15.50 2.10 -31.09
N THR A 411 -16.00 1.07 -30.41
CA THR A 411 -15.76 -0.32 -30.80
C THR A 411 -16.39 -0.64 -32.15
N VAL A 412 -17.62 -0.18 -32.39
CA VAL A 412 -18.33 -0.34 -33.66
C VAL A 412 -17.60 0.39 -34.79
N LEU A 413 -17.20 1.64 -34.58
CA LEU A 413 -16.44 2.42 -35.54
C LEU A 413 -15.10 1.75 -35.88
N LEU A 414 -14.38 1.25 -34.87
CA LEU A 414 -13.13 0.54 -35.05
C LEU A 414 -13.32 -0.79 -35.81
N TYR A 415 -14.36 -1.54 -35.47
CA TYR A 415 -14.71 -2.80 -36.13
C TYR A 415 -15.00 -2.61 -37.63
N PHE A 416 -15.88 -1.65 -37.97
CA PHE A 416 -16.26 -1.41 -39.36
C PHE A 416 -15.18 -0.67 -40.15
N GLY A 417 -14.41 0.22 -39.51
CA GLY A 417 -13.27 0.91 -40.13
C GLY A 417 -12.19 -0.09 -40.57
N LEU A 418 -11.79 -1.00 -39.67
CA LEU A 418 -10.78 -2.02 -39.96
C LEU A 418 -11.27 -3.15 -40.88
N ARG A 419 -12.58 -3.25 -41.12
CA ARG A 419 -13.13 -4.19 -42.11
C ARG A 419 -12.89 -3.71 -43.54
N LYS A 420 -12.87 -2.39 -43.78
CA LYS A 420 -12.77 -1.82 -45.13
C LYS A 420 -11.34 -1.68 -45.60
N GLN A 421 -10.41 -1.29 -44.72
CA GLN A 421 -8.99 -1.09 -45.07
C GLN A 421 -8.10 -1.39 -43.86
N ALA A 422 -6.97 -2.07 -44.11
CA ALA A 422 -5.96 -2.27 -43.09
C ALA A 422 -5.18 -0.96 -42.87
N LEU A 423 -5.18 -0.45 -41.65
CA LEU A 423 -4.40 0.75 -41.31
C LEU A 423 -2.95 0.35 -41.07
N THR A 424 -2.04 1.04 -41.75
CA THR A 424 -0.59 0.90 -41.56
C THR A 424 0.01 2.26 -41.17
N PRO A 425 0.15 2.56 -39.87
CA PRO A 425 0.71 3.83 -39.45
C PRO A 425 2.14 3.99 -39.98
N GLY A 426 2.43 5.16 -40.54
CA GLY A 426 3.76 5.51 -41.01
C GLY A 426 4.81 5.42 -39.90
N PRO A 427 6.12 5.28 -40.24
CA PRO A 427 7.20 5.18 -39.24
C PRO A 427 7.18 6.34 -38.24
N VAL A 428 6.97 7.58 -38.71
CA VAL A 428 6.92 8.76 -37.84
C VAL A 428 5.83 8.61 -36.77
N ILE A 429 4.60 8.28 -37.16
CA ILE A 429 3.49 8.07 -36.21
C ILE A 429 3.86 6.97 -35.21
N ARG A 430 4.42 5.84 -35.65
CA ARG A 430 4.79 4.72 -34.76
C ARG A 430 5.84 5.14 -33.71
N TYR A 431 6.94 5.74 -34.14
CA TYR A 431 7.99 6.19 -33.23
C TYR A 431 7.50 7.28 -32.29
N THR A 432 6.76 8.27 -32.82
CA THR A 432 6.18 9.34 -32.01
C THR A 432 5.19 8.79 -30.99
N SER A 433 4.32 7.84 -31.35
CA SER A 433 3.42 7.19 -30.39
C SER A 433 4.17 6.48 -29.28
N VAL A 434 5.23 5.73 -29.59
CA VAL A 434 6.06 5.06 -28.56
C VAL A 434 6.72 6.10 -27.65
N ILE A 435 7.33 7.14 -28.21
CA ILE A 435 8.01 8.20 -27.44
C ILE A 435 7.01 8.95 -26.56
N VAL A 436 5.85 9.34 -27.08
CA VAL A 436 4.83 10.07 -26.32
C VAL A 436 4.26 9.20 -25.20
N ILE A 437 3.88 7.95 -25.51
CA ILE A 437 3.27 7.06 -24.51
C ILE A 437 4.26 6.71 -23.40
N LEU A 438 5.50 6.33 -23.76
CA LEU A 438 6.55 6.06 -22.76
C LEU A 438 6.94 7.35 -22.02
N GLY A 439 7.14 8.47 -22.73
CA GLY A 439 7.53 9.74 -22.14
C GLY A 439 6.52 10.24 -21.11
N VAL A 440 5.23 10.23 -21.43
CA VAL A 440 4.16 10.61 -20.50
C VAL A 440 4.11 9.65 -19.31
N THR A 441 4.10 8.33 -19.56
CA THR A 441 4.02 7.34 -18.48
C THR A 441 5.22 7.44 -17.53
N LEU A 442 6.43 7.53 -18.06
CA LEU A 442 7.66 7.62 -17.26
C LEU A 442 7.76 8.96 -16.53
N THR A 443 7.39 10.07 -17.17
CA THR A 443 7.45 11.41 -16.53
C THR A 443 6.47 11.50 -15.37
N LEU A 444 5.22 11.07 -15.55
CA LEU A 444 4.21 11.08 -14.49
C LEU A 444 4.63 10.22 -13.30
N ASN A 445 5.10 9.00 -13.56
CA ASN A 445 5.54 8.13 -12.47
C ASN A 445 6.84 8.62 -11.81
N ALA A 446 7.81 9.12 -12.59
CA ALA A 446 9.04 9.70 -12.05
C ALA A 446 8.76 10.93 -11.19
N TYR A 447 7.80 11.78 -11.58
CA TYR A 447 7.34 12.90 -10.77
C TYR A 447 6.81 12.44 -9.42
N HIS A 448 5.96 11.41 -9.39
CA HIS A 448 5.43 10.86 -8.13
C HIS A 448 6.51 10.21 -7.26
N VAL A 449 7.43 9.47 -7.86
CA VAL A 449 8.58 8.88 -7.14
C VAL A 449 9.47 9.97 -6.57
N TYR A 450 9.84 10.97 -7.37
CA TYR A 450 10.65 12.11 -6.93
C TYR A 450 9.97 12.89 -5.80
N ASN A 451 8.69 13.22 -5.94
CA ASN A 451 7.95 13.94 -4.91
C ASN A 451 7.93 13.15 -3.59
N GLY A 452 7.71 11.83 -3.64
CA GLY A 452 7.71 10.99 -2.45
C GLY A 452 9.10 10.76 -1.83
N LEU A 453 10.19 10.83 -2.61
CA LEU A 453 11.56 10.66 -2.11
C LEU A 453 12.22 11.97 -1.66
N SER A 454 11.85 13.11 -2.25
CA SER A 454 12.46 14.42 -1.96
C SER A 454 12.09 14.97 -0.58
N LYS A 455 11.02 14.46 0.04
CA LYS A 455 10.56 14.85 1.37
C LYS A 455 10.32 13.59 2.22
N PRO A 456 11.37 12.89 2.67
CA PRO A 456 11.24 11.74 3.57
C PRO A 456 10.84 12.23 4.97
N TYR A 457 9.96 11.48 5.63
CA TYR A 457 9.55 11.75 7.02
C TYR A 457 9.85 10.51 7.85
N TYR A 458 10.16 10.73 9.13
CA TYR A 458 10.56 9.68 10.07
C TYR A 458 9.78 9.81 11.38
N GLN A 459 8.52 10.26 11.30
CA GLN A 459 7.65 10.48 12.45
C GLN A 459 7.38 9.18 13.17
N MET A 460 7.13 8.07 12.47
CA MET A 460 6.87 6.79 13.13
C MET A 460 8.10 6.26 13.88
N THR A 461 9.30 6.37 13.29
CA THR A 461 10.55 5.98 13.96
C THR A 461 10.79 6.83 15.20
N ARG A 462 10.57 8.16 15.09
CA ARG A 462 10.71 9.07 16.22
C ARG A 462 9.70 8.75 17.33
N LEU A 463 8.42 8.60 16.99
CA LEU A 463 7.36 8.23 17.95
C LEU A 463 7.60 6.87 18.60
N ASN A 464 8.11 5.91 17.85
CA ASN A 464 8.49 4.60 18.39
C ASN A 464 9.56 4.73 19.49
N ARG A 465 10.60 5.55 19.26
CA ARG A 465 11.63 5.84 20.25
C ARG A 465 11.06 6.60 21.45
N GLU A 466 10.31 7.68 21.19
CA GLU A 466 9.69 8.50 22.23
C GLU A 466 8.79 7.67 23.15
N LEU A 467 7.99 6.77 22.59
CA LEU A 467 7.12 5.86 23.33
C LEU A 467 7.91 4.95 24.26
N ALA A 468 9.03 4.38 23.79
CA ALA A 468 9.88 3.52 24.61
C ALA A 468 10.59 4.27 25.76
N GLU A 469 10.85 5.56 25.61
CA GLU A 469 11.49 6.40 26.64
C GLU A 469 10.52 6.83 27.74
N ILE A 470 9.23 6.99 27.43
CA ILE A 470 8.20 7.48 28.37
C ILE A 470 7.34 6.36 28.97
N THR A 471 7.58 5.10 28.61
CA THR A 471 6.84 3.93 29.13
C THR A 471 7.78 2.95 29.83
N ASP A 472 7.22 2.10 30.69
CA ASP A 472 8.00 1.04 31.34
C ASP A 472 8.51 0.01 30.31
N SER A 473 9.71 -0.53 30.53
CA SER A 473 10.31 -1.51 29.61
C SER A 473 9.52 -2.83 29.49
N LYS A 474 8.62 -3.12 30.43
CA LYS A 474 7.70 -4.28 30.38
C LYS A 474 6.33 -3.92 29.82
N ALA A 475 6.10 -2.67 29.41
CA ALA A 475 4.82 -2.25 28.87
C ALA A 475 4.42 -3.12 27.67
N VAL A 476 3.12 -3.42 27.65
CA VAL A 476 2.44 -4.14 26.58
C VAL A 476 1.49 -3.18 25.90
N VAL A 477 1.72 -2.99 24.60
CA VAL A 477 1.06 -2.00 23.76
C VAL A 477 0.12 -2.73 22.80
N THR A 478 -1.13 -2.28 22.66
CA THR A 478 -2.10 -2.84 21.71
C THR A 478 -2.68 -1.78 20.77
N GLY A 479 -3.38 -2.25 19.74
CA GLY A 479 -4.11 -1.45 18.76
C GLY A 479 -3.48 -1.42 17.37
N ASN A 480 -4.17 -0.76 16.43
CA ASN A 480 -3.83 -0.78 15.02
C ASN A 480 -2.44 -0.19 14.71
N PHE A 481 -1.93 0.70 15.56
CA PHE A 481 -0.59 1.26 15.45
C PHE A 481 0.47 0.57 16.32
N ALA A 482 0.10 -0.39 17.18
CA ALA A 482 1.04 -1.01 18.10
C ALA A 482 2.22 -1.72 17.40
N PRO A 483 2.02 -2.58 16.38
CA PRO A 483 3.15 -3.18 15.68
C PRO A 483 4.07 -2.13 15.02
N ALA A 484 3.45 -1.08 14.50
CA ALA A 484 4.13 0.03 13.86
C ALA A 484 4.98 0.87 14.84
N LEU A 485 4.50 1.08 16.07
CA LEU A 485 5.15 1.89 17.10
C LEU A 485 5.96 1.06 18.10
N THR A 486 6.09 -0.25 17.88
CA THR A 486 6.99 -1.14 18.64
C THR A 486 8.08 -1.80 17.78
N ILE A 487 7.99 -1.75 16.44
CA ILE A 487 8.98 -2.37 15.53
C ILE A 487 10.44 -1.98 15.79
N ASP A 488 10.73 -0.74 16.19
CA ASP A 488 12.09 -0.22 16.43
C ASP A 488 12.55 -0.28 17.90
N ASN A 489 11.76 -0.86 18.83
CA ASN A 489 12.07 -0.87 20.27
C ASN A 489 11.83 -2.24 20.92
N GLY A 490 12.05 -2.33 22.24
CA GLY A 490 11.89 -3.55 23.04
C GLY A 490 10.51 -3.72 23.71
N LEU A 491 9.55 -2.84 23.45
CA LEU A 491 8.21 -2.94 24.04
C LEU A 491 7.46 -4.17 23.51
N ARG A 492 6.60 -4.78 24.32
CA ARG A 492 5.78 -5.90 23.85
C ARG A 492 4.57 -5.36 23.12
N GLY A 493 4.18 -6.01 22.04
CA GLY A 493 2.99 -5.65 21.26
C GLY A 493 1.97 -6.78 21.27
N VAL A 494 0.69 -6.44 21.31
CA VAL A 494 -0.43 -7.34 20.98
C VAL A 494 -1.12 -6.77 19.75
N LEU A 495 -1.31 -7.59 18.72
CA LEU A 495 -1.95 -7.17 17.49
C LEU A 495 -3.48 -7.28 17.64
N GLU A 496 -4.16 -6.13 17.60
CA GLU A 496 -5.62 -6.05 17.62
C GLU A 496 -6.12 -4.97 16.66
N PHE A 497 -7.19 -5.29 15.92
CA PHE A 497 -7.95 -4.33 15.12
C PHE A 497 -9.33 -4.15 15.76
N PHE A 498 -9.55 -3.01 16.40
CA PHE A 498 -10.84 -2.69 17.01
C PHE A 498 -11.94 -2.56 15.96
N GLY A 499 -13.10 -3.16 16.24
CA GLY A 499 -14.19 -3.30 15.28
C GLY A 499 -15.45 -3.93 15.87
N PRO A 500 -16.60 -3.82 15.16
CA PRO A 500 -17.92 -4.09 15.72
C PRO A 500 -18.23 -5.57 16.02
N THR A 501 -17.34 -6.49 15.65
CA THR A 501 -17.62 -7.93 15.63
C THR A 501 -17.22 -8.67 16.89
N PHE A 502 -16.57 -8.03 17.87
CA PHE A 502 -16.00 -8.74 19.01
C PHE A 502 -16.33 -8.12 20.37
N ASP A 503 -16.46 -9.00 21.38
CA ASP A 503 -16.52 -8.61 22.78
C ASP A 503 -15.10 -8.30 23.26
N GLU A 504 -14.73 -7.03 23.17
CA GLU A 504 -13.40 -6.57 23.54
C GLU A 504 -13.17 -6.58 25.06
N SER A 505 -14.20 -6.80 25.89
CA SER A 505 -14.00 -6.88 27.36
C SER A 505 -13.12 -8.08 27.74
N VAL A 506 -13.37 -9.23 27.09
CA VAL A 506 -12.58 -10.46 27.28
C VAL A 506 -11.13 -10.28 26.81
N PHE A 507 -10.89 -9.41 25.83
CA PHE A 507 -9.55 -9.13 25.32
C PHE A 507 -8.66 -8.53 26.40
N PHE A 508 -9.09 -7.45 27.06
CA PHE A 508 -8.28 -6.76 28.06
C PHE A 508 -8.11 -7.54 29.37
N ASP A 509 -9.01 -8.50 29.65
CA ASP A 509 -8.84 -9.43 30.78
C ASP A 509 -7.83 -10.54 30.45
N ARG A 510 -7.73 -10.93 29.17
CA ARG A 510 -6.82 -11.98 28.70
C ARG A 510 -5.39 -11.50 28.53
N TYR A 511 -5.20 -10.27 28.05
CA TYR A 511 -3.89 -9.73 27.69
C TYR A 511 -3.43 -8.70 28.72
N PRO A 512 -2.14 -8.71 29.14
CA PRO A 512 -1.61 -7.77 30.14
C PRO A 512 -1.36 -6.37 29.55
N VAL A 513 -2.34 -5.81 28.84
CA VAL A 513 -2.23 -4.54 28.11
C VAL A 513 -2.09 -3.39 29.09
N THR A 514 -1.10 -2.55 28.83
CA THR A 514 -0.81 -1.33 29.61
C THR A 514 -1.05 -0.06 28.80
N HIS A 515 -0.99 -0.14 27.47
CA HIS A 515 -1.12 1.00 26.57
C HIS A 515 -1.93 0.64 25.34
N LEU A 516 -2.73 1.59 24.86
CA LEU A 516 -3.61 1.46 23.71
C LEU A 516 -3.28 2.56 22.69
N LEU A 517 -2.95 2.17 21.47
CA LEU A 517 -2.62 3.06 20.35
C LEU A 517 -3.64 2.88 19.23
N VAL A 518 -4.57 3.83 19.13
CA VAL A 518 -5.68 3.79 18.17
C VAL A 518 -5.70 5.02 17.30
N ASN A 519 -6.18 4.88 16.06
CA ASN A 519 -6.48 6.08 15.25
C ASN A 519 -7.74 6.76 15.79
N GLN A 520 -7.94 8.05 15.54
CA GLN A 520 -9.10 8.78 16.03
C GLN A 520 -10.44 8.12 15.68
N SER A 521 -10.60 7.58 14.47
CA SER A 521 -11.84 6.90 14.07
C SER A 521 -12.13 5.62 14.87
N ALA A 522 -11.08 4.88 15.26
CA ALA A 522 -11.22 3.74 16.17
C ALA A 522 -11.24 4.21 17.64
N GLY A 523 -10.70 5.39 17.93
CA GLY A 523 -10.76 6.06 19.23
C GLY A 523 -12.18 6.47 19.58
N ASP A 524 -12.97 6.95 18.63
CA ASP A 524 -14.41 7.21 18.83
C ASP A 524 -15.13 5.91 19.21
N VAL A 525 -14.80 4.79 18.54
CA VAL A 525 -15.29 3.46 18.92
C VAL A 525 -14.76 3.07 20.30
N ALA A 526 -13.48 3.30 20.61
CA ALA A 526 -12.85 3.00 21.92
C ALA A 526 -13.44 3.83 23.07
N ASN A 527 -13.92 5.04 22.79
CA ASN A 527 -14.64 5.87 23.76
C ASN A 527 -16.07 5.37 23.96
N ASP A 528 -16.71 4.86 22.90
CA ASP A 528 -18.01 4.18 22.97
C ASP A 528 -17.91 2.79 23.62
N ILE A 529 -16.70 2.25 23.73
CA ILE A 529 -16.40 1.02 24.44
C ILE A 529 -16.50 1.28 25.96
N CYS A 530 -17.74 1.29 26.43
CA CYS A 530 -18.15 1.56 27.82
C CYS A 530 -17.40 0.76 28.90
N PHE A 531 -16.74 -0.37 28.57
CA PHE A 531 -16.04 -1.18 29.58
C PHE A 531 -14.64 -0.67 29.93
N LEU A 532 -13.96 0.08 29.03
CA LEU A 532 -12.67 0.67 29.40
C LEU A 532 -12.86 1.75 30.48
N GLY A 533 -14.04 2.40 30.50
CA GLY A 533 -14.54 3.21 31.61
C GLY A 533 -13.49 4.18 32.14
N SER A 534 -13.30 4.19 33.47
CA SER A 534 -12.28 4.99 34.16
C SER A 534 -10.86 4.42 34.09
N ARG A 535 -10.63 3.26 33.46
CA ARG A 535 -9.30 2.63 33.39
C ARG A 535 -8.44 3.19 32.26
N ALA A 536 -9.08 3.69 31.20
CA ALA A 536 -8.39 4.30 30.07
C ALA A 536 -8.24 5.80 30.29
N GLU A 537 -7.01 6.24 30.50
CA GLU A 537 -6.67 7.66 30.61
C GLU A 537 -5.83 8.06 29.40
N ARG A 538 -6.11 9.25 28.84
CA ARG A 538 -5.33 9.78 27.72
C ARG A 538 -3.87 9.94 28.13
N PHE A 539 -2.97 9.37 27.35
CA PHE A 539 -1.53 9.35 27.59
C PHE A 539 -0.84 10.34 26.67
N GLY A 540 -0.72 11.59 27.13
CA GLY A 540 -0.10 12.68 26.36
C GLY A 540 -0.97 13.26 25.24
N THR A 541 -0.34 14.02 24.35
CA THR A 541 -1.01 14.72 23.25
C THR A 541 -1.28 13.79 22.07
N GLU A 542 -2.31 14.13 21.29
CA GLU A 542 -2.57 13.50 19.99
C GLU A 542 -1.32 13.56 19.10
N CYS A 543 -1.02 12.46 18.43
CA CYS A 543 0.10 12.40 17.50
C CYS A 543 -0.39 12.21 16.08
N GLY A 544 -0.18 13.23 15.24
CA GLY A 544 -0.43 13.14 13.82
C GLY A 544 0.71 12.38 13.12
N ILE A 545 0.40 11.28 12.46
CA ILE A 545 1.29 10.62 11.49
C ILE A 545 0.63 10.72 10.12
N ARG A 546 1.13 11.62 9.28
CA ARG A 546 0.76 11.68 7.86
C ARG A 546 -0.77 11.75 7.62
N GLY A 547 -1.48 12.57 8.39
CA GLY A 547 -2.94 12.71 8.29
C GLY A 547 -3.74 11.71 9.14
N ALA A 548 -3.09 10.68 9.70
CA ALA A 548 -3.70 9.86 10.72
C ALA A 548 -3.47 10.48 12.10
N SER A 549 -4.55 10.82 12.79
CA SER A 549 -4.50 11.15 14.22
C SER A 549 -4.41 9.86 15.03
N ILE A 550 -3.37 9.73 15.85
CA ILE A 550 -3.17 8.62 16.78
C ILE A 550 -3.41 9.13 18.20
N GLN A 551 -4.32 8.46 18.88
CA GLN A 551 -4.59 8.63 20.30
C GLN A 551 -3.87 7.53 21.06
N MET A 552 -3.21 7.93 22.14
CA MET A 552 -2.52 7.04 23.06
C MET A 552 -3.27 7.07 24.38
N PHE A 553 -3.57 5.89 24.92
CA PHE A 553 -4.16 5.74 26.24
C PHE A 553 -3.27 4.85 27.08
N ARG A 554 -3.21 5.13 28.38
CA ARG A 554 -2.67 4.22 29.40
C ARG A 554 -3.82 3.51 30.07
N LEU A 555 -3.62 2.23 30.37
CA LEU A 555 -4.59 1.35 31.00
C LEU A 555 -4.06 0.95 32.38
N ARG A 556 -4.58 1.60 33.42
CA ARG A 556 -4.19 1.31 34.80
C ARG A 556 -4.74 -0.06 35.22
N GLY A 557 -3.85 -0.95 35.60
CA GLY A 557 -4.18 -2.31 36.02
C GLY A 557 -3.00 -2.99 36.73
N PRO A 558 -3.13 -4.28 37.10
CA PRO A 558 -2.10 -5.01 37.86
C PRO A 558 -0.72 -5.08 37.17
N HIS A 559 -0.68 -4.90 35.85
CA HIS A 559 0.54 -4.94 35.05
C HIS A 559 1.10 -3.56 34.72
N TYR A 560 0.40 -2.49 35.10
CA TYR A 560 0.83 -1.12 34.83
C TYR A 560 1.90 -0.67 35.83
N VAL A 561 3.00 -0.11 35.33
CA VAL A 561 4.07 0.49 36.14
C VAL A 561 4.15 1.96 35.79
N GLU A 562 3.95 2.82 36.79
CA GLU A 562 4.01 4.27 36.62
C GLU A 562 5.44 4.75 36.39
N THR A 563 5.61 5.62 35.40
CA THR A 563 6.87 6.30 35.06
C THR A 563 6.89 7.73 35.57
N HIS A 564 8.01 8.44 35.43
CA HIS A 564 8.03 9.88 35.69
C HIS A 564 7.12 10.68 34.76
N PHE A 565 6.90 10.20 33.54
CA PHE A 565 5.94 10.81 32.62
C PHE A 565 4.51 10.63 33.11
N ASP A 566 4.18 9.49 33.72
CA ASP A 566 2.89 9.25 34.36
C ASP A 566 2.59 10.21 35.50
N PHE A 567 3.56 10.40 36.40
CA PHE A 567 3.42 11.33 37.52
C PHE A 567 3.23 12.77 37.05
N MET A 568 3.86 13.16 35.93
CA MET A 568 3.63 14.46 35.32
C MET A 568 2.18 14.60 34.81
N LEU A 569 1.67 13.60 34.08
CA LEU A 569 0.29 13.61 33.58
C LEU A 569 -0.75 13.59 34.71
N ASP A 570 -0.49 12.84 35.78
CA ASP A 570 -1.34 12.81 36.98
C ASP A 570 -1.38 14.13 37.72
N ALA A 571 -0.22 14.77 37.86
CA ALA A 571 -0.14 16.08 38.46
C ALA A 571 -0.93 17.10 37.62
N LEU A 572 -0.84 17.04 36.29
CA LEU A 572 -1.65 17.89 35.40
C LEU A 572 -3.15 17.64 35.56
N SER A 573 -3.60 16.38 35.51
CA SER A 573 -5.03 16.04 35.58
C SER A 573 -5.67 16.37 36.94
N ARG A 574 -4.86 16.40 38.02
CA ARG A 574 -5.28 16.78 39.38
C ARG A 574 -5.07 18.26 39.70
N ASN A 575 -4.69 19.09 38.72
CA ASN A 575 -4.38 20.51 38.89
C ASN A 575 -3.20 20.81 39.86
N TYR A 576 -2.26 19.88 40.00
CA TYR A 576 -1.01 20.05 40.78
C TYR A 576 0.12 20.58 39.89
N PHE A 577 -0.06 21.77 39.33
CA PHE A 577 0.79 22.30 38.25
C PHE A 577 2.26 22.48 38.64
N VAL A 578 2.56 22.87 39.89
CA VAL A 578 3.96 22.98 40.38
C VAL A 578 4.66 21.61 40.39
N ALA A 579 3.95 20.55 40.79
CA ALA A 579 4.47 19.19 40.76
C ALA A 579 4.67 18.72 39.31
N ALA A 580 3.70 18.98 38.43
CA ALA A 580 3.81 18.69 37.00
C ALA A 580 5.04 19.37 36.38
N MET A 581 5.27 20.65 36.68
CA MET A 581 6.45 21.39 36.20
C MET A 581 7.75 20.81 36.74
N SER A 582 7.80 20.38 38.01
CA SER A 582 8.96 19.72 38.60
C SER A 582 9.31 18.43 37.86
N TYR A 583 8.31 17.59 37.55
CA TYR A 583 8.51 16.39 36.74
C TYR A 583 8.91 16.72 35.31
N ALA A 584 8.26 17.71 34.68
CA ALA A 584 8.60 18.16 33.32
C ALA A 584 10.06 18.59 33.22
N LYS A 585 10.57 19.37 34.18
CA LYS A 585 11.98 19.80 34.22
C LYS A 585 12.95 18.61 34.33
N ARG A 586 12.63 17.63 35.19
CA ARG A 586 13.42 16.39 35.30
C ARG A 586 13.40 15.61 34.00
N LEU A 587 12.22 15.36 33.44
CA LEU A 587 12.06 14.62 32.19
C LEU A 587 12.79 15.27 31.03
N LYS A 588 12.68 16.59 30.87
CA LYS A 588 13.43 17.34 29.84
C LYS A 588 14.94 17.23 30.00
N SER A 589 15.44 17.23 31.24
CA SER A 589 16.87 17.05 31.48
C SER A 589 17.35 15.63 31.14
N SER A 590 16.52 14.60 31.37
CA SER A 590 16.86 13.21 31.04
C SER A 590 16.56 12.82 29.60
N LEU A 591 15.59 13.46 28.96
CA LEU A 591 15.04 13.15 27.64
C LEU A 591 14.91 14.44 26.79
N PRO A 592 16.02 15.15 26.52
CA PRO A 592 15.97 16.44 25.82
C PRO A 592 15.39 16.33 24.40
N ASP A 593 15.61 15.20 23.72
CA ASP A 593 15.15 14.99 22.34
C ASP A 593 13.73 14.40 22.23
N ASN A 594 13.03 14.21 23.36
CA ASN A 594 11.71 13.59 23.38
C ASN A 594 10.62 14.65 23.19
N ILE A 595 10.11 14.77 21.96
CA ILE A 595 9.14 15.82 21.58
C ILE A 595 7.85 15.70 22.39
N THR A 596 7.42 14.49 22.72
CA THR A 596 6.22 14.28 23.55
C THR A 596 6.40 14.89 24.95
N VAL A 597 7.57 14.71 25.57
CA VAL A 597 7.92 15.37 26.84
C VAL A 597 7.99 16.89 26.67
N GLN A 598 8.68 17.38 25.64
CA GLN A 598 8.85 18.81 25.39
C GLN A 598 7.51 19.53 25.20
N VAL A 599 6.65 19.01 24.32
CA VAL A 599 5.32 19.56 24.05
C VAL A 599 4.42 19.50 25.28
N THR A 600 4.47 18.40 26.05
CA THR A 600 3.67 18.28 27.28
C THR A 600 4.15 19.24 28.37
N SER A 601 5.42 19.60 28.38
CA SER A 601 5.96 20.59 29.33
C SER A 601 5.38 21.99 29.14
N LEU A 602 4.99 22.36 27.91
CA LEU A 602 4.32 23.64 27.63
C LEU A 602 3.00 23.74 28.39
N THR A 603 2.24 22.64 28.44
CA THR A 603 1.01 22.53 29.24
C THR A 603 1.28 22.80 30.71
N ALA A 604 2.34 22.21 31.27
CA ALA A 604 2.71 22.40 32.67
C ALA A 604 3.12 23.85 32.98
N LEU A 605 3.90 24.48 32.11
CA LEU A 605 4.30 25.89 32.26
C LEU A 605 3.09 26.83 32.19
N PHE A 606 2.22 26.63 31.21
CA PHE A 606 1.01 27.45 31.04
C PHE A 606 0.13 27.41 32.28
N TYR A 607 -0.24 26.21 32.76
CA TYR A 607 -1.12 26.08 33.92
C TYR A 607 -0.45 26.43 35.25
N ALA A 608 0.88 26.38 35.34
CA ALA A 608 1.62 26.89 36.49
C ALA A 608 1.70 28.42 36.54
N GLY A 609 1.28 29.12 35.48
CA GLY A 609 1.38 30.58 35.37
C GLY A 609 2.78 31.10 35.04
N GLU A 610 3.69 30.23 34.61
CA GLU A 610 5.08 30.55 34.28
C GLU A 610 5.20 31.06 32.83
N TYR A 611 4.53 32.16 32.54
CA TYR A 611 4.32 32.68 31.18
C TYR A 611 5.62 33.09 30.46
N ASP A 612 6.58 33.69 31.16
CA ASP A 612 7.86 34.06 30.56
C ASP A 612 8.66 32.82 30.13
N ALA A 613 8.67 31.79 30.98
CA ALA A 613 9.29 30.52 30.69
C ALA A 613 8.57 29.79 29.54
N LEU A 614 7.23 29.86 29.50
CA LEU A 614 6.43 29.31 28.40
C LEU A 614 6.81 29.95 27.06
N VAL A 615 6.87 31.27 26.98
CA VAL A 615 7.22 31.99 25.73
C VAL A 615 8.64 31.64 25.28
N SER A 616 9.60 31.63 26.22
CA SER A 616 10.98 31.21 25.92
C SER A 616 11.04 29.78 25.41
N GLU A 617 10.25 28.88 25.97
CA GLU A 617 10.22 27.47 25.58
C GLU A 617 9.57 27.27 24.20
N ILE A 618 8.47 27.98 23.93
CA ILE A 618 7.83 28.00 22.61
C ILE A 618 8.83 28.41 21.53
N ASP A 619 9.57 29.50 21.75
CA ASP A 619 10.58 29.97 20.80
C ASP A 619 11.72 28.97 20.63
N CYS A 620 12.17 28.36 21.73
CA CYS A 620 13.21 27.33 21.70
C CYS A 620 12.77 26.13 20.85
N LEU A 621 11.60 25.55 21.15
CA LEU A 621 11.10 24.37 20.46
C LEU A 621 10.78 24.65 18.98
N ALA A 622 10.14 25.79 18.68
CA ALA A 622 9.82 26.12 17.30
C ALA A 622 11.06 26.32 16.43
N ASN A 623 12.16 26.83 17.01
CA ASN A 623 13.44 27.00 16.32
C ASN A 623 14.23 25.70 16.21
N GLU A 624 14.16 24.83 17.23
CA GLU A 624 14.84 23.52 17.23
C GLU A 624 14.16 22.53 16.29
N TYR A 625 12.83 22.57 16.21
CA TYR A 625 12.01 21.66 15.40
C TYR A 625 11.13 22.40 14.37
N PRO A 626 11.73 23.17 13.44
CA PRO A 626 10.97 23.99 12.48
C PRO A 626 10.15 23.16 11.49
N PHE A 627 10.50 21.89 11.30
CA PHE A 627 9.85 20.96 10.38
C PHE A 627 9.02 19.87 11.08
N GLU A 628 8.83 19.96 12.41
CA GLU A 628 7.98 19.02 13.14
C GLU A 628 6.59 19.61 13.36
N TYR A 629 5.60 19.00 12.72
CA TYR A 629 4.21 19.41 12.83
C TYR A 629 3.70 19.49 14.26
N ARG A 630 3.97 18.47 15.07
CA ARG A 630 3.51 18.40 16.47
C ARG A 630 4.03 19.59 17.28
N VAL A 631 5.28 19.99 17.05
CA VAL A 631 5.89 21.13 17.72
C VAL A 631 5.29 22.44 17.25
N GLN A 632 5.21 22.66 15.93
CA GLN A 632 4.65 23.90 15.37
C GLN A 632 3.18 24.08 15.78
N TRP A 633 2.39 23.01 15.74
CA TRP A 633 0.99 23.04 16.18
C TRP A 633 0.87 23.33 17.68
N ALA A 634 1.67 22.67 18.53
CA ALA A 634 1.65 22.92 19.97
C ALA A 634 2.10 24.35 20.33
N CYS A 635 3.14 24.86 19.67
CA CYS A 635 3.61 26.24 19.82
C CYS A 635 2.53 27.24 19.41
N ALA A 636 1.83 26.98 18.31
CA ALA A 636 0.70 27.80 17.87
C ALA A 636 -0.44 27.78 18.90
N PHE A 637 -0.84 26.59 19.34
CA PHE A 637 -1.92 26.40 20.31
C PHE A 637 -1.63 27.12 21.62
N TRP A 638 -0.45 26.91 22.22
CA TRP A 638 -0.11 27.53 23.49
C TRP A 638 0.15 29.04 23.39
N SER A 639 0.64 29.54 22.26
CA SER A 639 0.71 30.98 21.99
C SER A 639 -0.70 31.60 21.94
N ALA A 640 -1.65 30.94 21.27
CA ALA A 640 -3.04 31.35 21.21
C ALA A 640 -3.72 31.34 22.59
N GLN A 641 -3.53 30.28 23.38
CA GLN A 641 -4.04 30.22 24.76
C GLN A 641 -3.46 31.35 25.62
N HIS A 642 -2.17 31.64 25.47
CA HIS A 642 -1.51 32.71 26.22
C HIS A 642 -1.98 34.11 25.79
N TYR A 643 -2.22 34.33 24.50
CA TYR A 643 -2.92 35.53 24.00
C TYR A 643 -4.32 35.67 24.60
N LEU A 644 -5.09 34.59 24.69
CA LEU A 644 -6.41 34.61 25.30
C LEU A 644 -6.34 35.01 26.78
N ALA A 645 -5.34 34.52 27.51
CA ALA A 645 -5.12 34.85 28.92
C ALA A 645 -4.64 36.30 29.16
N THR A 646 -3.77 36.85 28.30
CA THR A 646 -3.09 38.14 28.55
C THR A 646 -3.57 39.31 27.70
N GLY A 647 -4.07 39.05 26.51
CA GLY A 647 -4.38 40.06 25.50
C GLY A 647 -3.18 40.58 24.71
N ASP A 648 -1.97 40.02 24.87
CA ASP A 648 -0.79 40.45 24.12
C ASP A 648 -0.86 40.04 22.63
N GLN A 649 -1.04 41.02 21.75
CA GLN A 649 -1.11 40.84 20.31
C GLN A 649 0.12 40.18 19.70
N SER A 650 1.29 40.29 20.33
CA SER A 650 2.51 39.64 19.84
C SER A 650 2.38 38.10 19.82
N LEU A 651 1.65 37.54 20.79
CA LEU A 651 1.40 36.11 20.91
C LEU A 651 0.41 35.60 19.85
N TYR A 652 -0.57 36.42 19.47
CA TYR A 652 -1.48 36.10 18.38
C TYR A 652 -0.73 35.99 17.05
N GLN A 653 0.15 36.95 16.75
CA GLN A 653 0.99 36.92 15.54
C GLN A 653 1.93 35.70 15.52
N ARG A 654 2.48 35.31 16.68
CA ARG A 654 3.26 34.07 16.82
C ARG A 654 2.41 32.84 16.53
N ALA A 655 1.20 32.78 17.09
CA ALA A 655 0.28 31.68 16.87
C ALA A 655 -0.01 31.52 15.37
N GLU A 656 -0.39 32.59 14.66
CA GLU A 656 -0.60 32.58 13.21
C GLU A 656 0.63 32.10 12.43
N LYS A 657 1.82 32.59 12.80
CA LYS A 657 3.08 32.18 12.17
C LYS A 657 3.31 30.67 12.31
N PHE A 658 3.27 30.14 13.53
CA PHE A 658 3.49 28.71 13.76
C PHE A 658 2.40 27.85 13.10
N LEU A 659 1.16 28.34 13.07
CA LEU A 659 0.06 27.68 12.41
C LEU A 659 0.23 27.61 10.89
N SER A 660 0.77 28.68 10.28
CA SER A 660 1.12 28.69 8.86
C SER A 660 2.19 27.64 8.53
N TYR A 661 3.17 27.44 9.41
CA TYR A 661 4.18 26.39 9.26
C TYR A 661 3.58 24.99 9.46
N ALA A 662 2.74 24.80 10.47
CA ALA A 662 2.03 23.54 10.69
C ALA A 662 1.18 23.17 9.46
N ASN A 663 0.46 24.13 8.87
CA ASN A 663 -0.33 23.94 7.65
C ASN A 663 0.55 23.57 6.44
N ALA A 664 1.71 24.21 6.30
CA ALA A 664 2.63 23.89 5.22
C ALA A 664 3.21 22.48 5.33
N LEU A 665 3.35 21.94 6.54
CA LEU A 665 3.82 20.58 6.79
C LEU A 665 2.71 19.54 6.61
N HIS A 666 1.47 19.86 7.01
CA HIS A 666 0.30 18.98 6.99
C HIS A 666 -0.98 19.76 6.60
N PRO A 667 -1.17 20.06 5.30
CA PRO A 667 -2.33 20.82 4.84
C PRO A 667 -3.65 20.10 5.10
N GLU A 668 -3.64 18.78 5.30
CA GLU A 668 -4.84 18.01 5.62
C GLU A 668 -5.44 18.30 7.00
N TRP A 669 -4.76 19.09 7.84
CA TRP A 669 -5.21 19.48 9.19
C TRP A 669 -5.78 20.90 9.26
N GLU A 670 -6.10 21.53 8.12
CA GLU A 670 -6.62 22.90 8.02
C GLU A 670 -7.81 23.18 8.96
N ARG A 671 -8.73 22.21 9.14
CA ARG A 671 -9.86 22.38 10.08
C ARG A 671 -9.45 22.48 11.54
N SER A 672 -8.41 21.75 11.95
CA SER A 672 -7.88 21.84 13.31
C SER A 672 -7.18 23.19 13.54
N ILE A 673 -6.61 23.73 12.46
CA ILE A 673 -5.98 25.05 12.41
C ILE A 673 -7.03 26.17 12.54
N GLU A 674 -8.11 26.10 11.75
CA GLU A 674 -9.23 27.06 11.81
C GLU A 674 -9.80 27.16 13.22
N ARG A 675 -9.99 26.02 13.92
CA ARG A 675 -10.48 26.03 15.31
C ARG A 675 -9.61 26.83 16.27
N VAL A 676 -8.28 26.78 16.13
CA VAL A 676 -7.36 27.55 17.00
C VAL A 676 -7.50 29.06 16.75
N LEU A 677 -7.69 29.47 15.49
CA LEU A 677 -7.91 30.88 15.14
C LEU A 677 -9.31 31.35 15.56
N GLU A 678 -10.34 30.53 15.37
CA GLU A 678 -11.70 30.83 15.84
C GLU A 678 -11.75 31.04 17.36
N MET A 679 -10.97 30.26 18.13
CA MET A 679 -10.82 30.49 19.56
C MET A 679 -10.25 31.88 19.88
N CYS A 680 -9.35 32.41 19.05
CA CYS A 680 -8.75 33.73 19.23
C CYS A 680 -9.66 34.89 18.81
N GLY A 681 -10.52 34.67 17.79
CA GLY A 681 -11.37 35.70 17.19
C GLY A 681 -12.71 35.98 17.91
N ARG A 682 -13.10 35.16 18.89
CA ARG A 682 -14.36 35.32 19.67
C ARG A 682 -14.24 36.23 20.91
N LYS A 683 -13.23 37.11 20.98
CA LYS A 683 -13.06 38.03 22.11
C LYS A 683 -13.96 39.26 22.03
#